data_AF-A0AAE2U4A6-F1
#
_entry.id   AF-A0AAE2U4A6-F1
#
_cell.length_a   1.000
_cell.length_b   1.000
_cell.length_c   1.000
_cell.angle_alpha   90.00
_cell.angle_beta   90.00
_cell.angle_gamma   90.00
#
_symmetry.space_group_name_H-M   'P 1'
#
loop_
_entity.id
_entity.type
_entity.pdbx_description
1 polymer ?
#
loop_
_entity_poly.entity_id
_entity_poly.type
_entity_poly.pdbx_seq_one_letter_code
_entity_poly.pdbx_strand_id
1 'polypeptide(L)'
;MKVFGSSAQIQHSLDKKVRPADTSRAKTPLLEGVGERNVTLLRDELGRVEVILSAPPATSLVLSGGGAKGIAFSGVVQALEQAGKLQGIQLACGSSAGAISAALIASGMGAAAFDKLSDSIDLPSLLNSQDAVKAWIQNATTTVGKLFGYLPSPVGNVSQLLVTLLPRLQTEACPLEEMIRNESRRSLLAHIAQSPRETRPAEVMNIADKLSAGSAPTFRDLEVLNRHIPAIKQLSITGTGMFAARPQLVVFNASLTPQMDIARAAHISGSLPVVFKSPVEQGHGFQVSGEITAFKDGGLLLNTPAPGVVQRSYPDSPLNKPEALIVKFEPSASEIPARSGSFLSSVADRIIGVAHSAAEAFQEKKLEAFADQIVTLPLKTEQGDFRGLIKGTVNFTMQDGQKQHLQAKARQEVEAHLERRATALEHHAFQSLHEAVLAMDDQLFASVQPGLQKDPAAVEALAFRSTAQQVFQALDDAITEANQSQDALALTPGILSGLRNLDALAQRPEQVDWLARRLNVASRRNFQQLLQVVAKQIASGTPAVSKVIGSAVAEMGVRDIAMKADNFTREVIYPSLFRPGQPEANVELLHRTAQDLAWVATPTEFNRVLDTLRDRYKARNKPWDKASGSTTMQMTKAWRIPV
;
A
#
# COMPACT_ATOMS: atom_id res chain seq x y z
N MET A 1 5.50 -25.94 -48.02
CA MET A 1 5.28 -24.60 -47.41
C MET A 1 4.63 -24.79 -46.05
N LYS A 2 5.46 -24.78 -45.00
CA LYS A 2 5.08 -24.82 -43.58
C LYS A 2 5.57 -23.51 -42.99
N VAL A 3 4.69 -22.74 -42.36
CA VAL A 3 5.03 -21.49 -41.67
C VAL A 3 5.17 -21.82 -40.19
N PHE A 4 6.39 -21.67 -39.67
CA PHE A 4 6.71 -21.75 -38.25
C PHE A 4 6.34 -20.42 -37.58
N GLY A 5 5.52 -20.47 -36.53
CA GLY A 5 5.32 -19.38 -35.59
C GLY A 5 5.51 -19.92 -34.18
N SER A 6 6.68 -19.69 -33.58
CA SER A 6 6.94 -19.99 -32.17
C SER A 6 6.70 -18.73 -31.34
N SER A 7 5.50 -18.61 -30.78
CA SER A 7 5.24 -17.73 -29.64
C SER A 7 5.52 -18.52 -28.37
N ALA A 8 6.64 -18.22 -27.71
CA ALA A 8 7.02 -18.79 -26.44
C ALA A 8 5.95 -18.45 -25.38
N GLN A 9 5.23 -19.47 -24.92
CA GLN A 9 4.33 -19.38 -23.78
C GLN A 9 5.17 -19.24 -22.50
N ILE A 10 5.15 -18.07 -21.88
CA ILE A 10 5.57 -17.91 -20.48
C ILE A 10 4.42 -18.43 -19.61
N GLN A 11 4.47 -19.72 -19.26
CA GLN A 11 3.61 -20.30 -18.23
C GLN A 11 4.10 -19.82 -16.85
N HIS A 12 3.43 -18.83 -16.28
CA HIS A 12 3.47 -18.60 -14.83
C HIS A 12 2.63 -19.67 -14.14
N SER A 13 3.28 -20.75 -13.68
CA SER A 13 2.65 -21.76 -12.83
C SER A 13 2.59 -21.25 -11.38
N LEU A 14 1.55 -20.51 -11.03
CA LEU A 14 1.06 -20.44 -9.66
C LEU A 14 -0.08 -21.46 -9.53
N ASP A 15 -0.06 -22.24 -8.46
CA ASP A 15 -0.98 -23.34 -8.13
C ASP A 15 -0.81 -24.67 -8.90
N LYS A 16 0.37 -25.28 -8.73
CA LYS A 16 0.39 -26.72 -8.40
C LYS A 16 1.00 -26.88 -7.03
N LYS A 17 0.24 -27.45 -6.10
CA LYS A 17 0.80 -28.18 -4.95
C LYS A 17 1.89 -29.09 -5.50
N VAL A 18 3.14 -28.69 -5.31
CA VAL A 18 4.30 -29.52 -5.61
C VAL A 18 4.14 -30.73 -4.71
N ARG A 19 3.82 -31.89 -5.30
CA ARG A 19 4.06 -33.18 -4.65
C ARG A 19 5.51 -33.14 -4.16
N PRO A 20 5.82 -33.53 -2.91
CA PRO A 20 7.20 -33.61 -2.47
C PRO A 20 7.91 -34.51 -3.47
N ALA A 21 8.84 -33.93 -4.22
CA ALA A 21 9.67 -34.70 -5.11
C ALA A 21 10.56 -35.55 -4.21
N ASP A 22 10.18 -36.81 -4.05
CA ASP A 22 11.08 -37.86 -3.60
C ASP A 22 12.31 -37.84 -4.52
N THR A 23 13.40 -37.29 -3.99
CA THR A 23 14.79 -37.76 -4.08
C THR A 23 15.67 -36.68 -3.46
N SER A 24 16.16 -36.96 -2.26
CA SER A 24 17.34 -36.29 -1.68
C SER A 24 18.55 -36.58 -2.59
N ARG A 25 18.68 -35.86 -3.71
CA ARG A 25 19.94 -35.77 -4.46
C ARG A 25 20.88 -34.88 -3.65
N ALA A 26 22.12 -35.33 -3.46
CA ALA A 26 23.12 -34.57 -2.74
C ALA A 26 23.31 -33.21 -3.41
N LYS A 27 23.05 -32.12 -2.67
CA LYS A 27 23.33 -30.76 -3.13
C LYS A 27 24.66 -30.32 -2.53
N THR A 28 25.51 -29.70 -3.34
CA THR A 28 26.79 -29.16 -2.91
C THR A 28 26.63 -27.68 -2.55
N PRO A 29 27.06 -27.23 -1.37
CA PRO A 29 27.05 -25.81 -1.04
C PRO A 29 28.07 -25.05 -1.88
N LEU A 30 27.64 -23.94 -2.50
CA LEU A 30 28.50 -22.99 -3.19
C LEU A 30 28.95 -21.87 -2.23
N LEU A 31 28.05 -21.45 -1.34
CA LEU A 31 28.31 -20.51 -0.24
C LEU A 31 27.25 -20.70 0.84
N GLU A 32 27.59 -20.36 2.09
CA GLU A 32 26.71 -20.54 3.25
C GLU A 32 26.77 -19.34 4.18
N GLY A 33 25.61 -18.89 4.66
CA GLY A 33 25.48 -17.89 5.73
C GLY A 33 26.08 -16.51 5.40
N VAL A 34 25.99 -16.05 4.15
CA VAL A 34 26.64 -14.81 3.72
C VAL A 34 25.71 -13.59 3.77
N GLY A 35 26.22 -12.48 4.30
CA GLY A 35 25.52 -11.20 4.36
C GLY A 35 24.38 -11.15 5.39
N GLU A 36 23.69 -10.01 5.47
CA GLU A 36 22.65 -9.76 6.49
C GLU A 36 21.42 -10.69 6.38
N ARG A 37 21.20 -11.25 5.18
CA ARG A 37 20.11 -12.18 4.87
C ARG A 37 20.52 -13.66 5.05
N ASN A 38 21.71 -13.95 5.58
CA ASN A 38 22.26 -15.31 5.74
C ASN A 38 22.10 -16.18 4.48
N VAL A 39 22.56 -15.68 3.34
CA VAL A 39 22.36 -16.33 2.05
C VAL A 39 23.16 -17.63 1.98
N THR A 40 22.50 -18.70 1.57
CA THR A 40 23.09 -20.01 1.27
C THR A 40 22.69 -20.43 -0.15
N LEU A 41 23.67 -20.85 -0.95
CA LEU A 41 23.45 -21.37 -2.31
C LEU A 41 23.82 -22.84 -2.37
N LEU A 42 22.88 -23.68 -2.79
CA LEU A 42 23.09 -25.11 -2.97
C LEU A 42 22.92 -25.47 -4.45
N ARG A 43 23.88 -26.18 -5.03
CA ARG A 43 23.81 -26.66 -6.43
C ARG A 43 23.61 -28.17 -6.47
N ASP A 44 22.69 -28.63 -7.30
CA ASP A 44 22.51 -30.06 -7.57
C ASP A 44 23.36 -30.54 -8.77
N GLU A 45 23.40 -31.86 -8.97
CA GLU A 45 24.15 -32.51 -10.06
C GLU A 45 23.70 -32.07 -11.47
N LEU A 46 22.49 -31.52 -11.62
CA LEU A 46 21.96 -30.99 -12.89
C LEU A 46 22.30 -29.51 -13.09
N GLY A 47 23.02 -28.89 -12.15
CA GLY A 47 23.39 -27.47 -12.20
C GLY A 47 22.29 -26.52 -11.71
N ARG A 48 21.16 -27.05 -11.22
CA ARG A 48 20.08 -26.22 -10.64
C ARG A 48 20.52 -25.70 -9.29
N VAL A 49 20.07 -24.49 -8.96
CA VAL A 49 20.48 -23.78 -7.75
C VAL A 49 19.29 -23.52 -6.85
N GLU A 50 19.43 -23.87 -5.57
CA GLU A 50 18.54 -23.43 -4.51
C GLU A 50 19.21 -22.27 -3.76
N VAL A 51 18.49 -21.16 -3.65
CA VAL A 51 18.86 -20.01 -2.82
C VAL A 51 18.02 -20.08 -1.55
N ILE A 52 18.70 -20.12 -0.41
CA ILE A 52 18.10 -20.07 0.92
C ILE A 52 18.54 -18.76 1.57
N LEU A 53 17.60 -18.00 2.13
CA LEU A 53 17.89 -16.73 2.79
C LEU A 53 16.87 -16.44 3.90
N SER A 54 17.31 -15.86 5.02
CA SER A 54 16.43 -15.39 6.11
C SER A 54 15.44 -14.37 5.60
N ALA A 55 14.23 -14.20 6.14
CA ALA A 55 13.30 -13.14 5.72
C ALA A 55 13.92 -11.72 5.71
N PRO A 56 13.51 -10.80 4.82
CA PRO A 56 13.99 -9.43 4.87
C PRO A 56 13.52 -8.72 6.15
N PRO A 57 14.27 -7.73 6.66
CA PRO A 57 13.75 -6.88 7.72
C PRO A 57 12.57 -6.05 7.20
N ALA A 58 11.55 -5.85 8.04
CA ALA A 58 10.42 -4.98 7.70
C ALA A 58 10.92 -3.55 7.46
N THR A 59 10.58 -2.98 6.30
CA THR A 59 10.87 -1.57 5.94
C THR A 59 9.61 -0.72 5.93
N SER A 60 8.43 -1.35 6.00
CA SER A 60 7.14 -0.65 6.08
C SER A 60 6.37 -1.08 7.33
N LEU A 61 5.77 -0.12 8.03
CA LEU A 61 4.83 -0.35 9.11
C LEU A 61 3.42 0.02 8.63
N VAL A 62 2.49 -0.93 8.59
CA VAL A 62 1.12 -0.71 8.13
C VAL A 62 0.17 -0.81 9.31
N LEU A 63 -0.54 0.28 9.60
CA LEU A 63 -1.46 0.39 10.73
C LEU A 63 -2.90 0.43 10.21
N SER A 64 -3.62 -0.68 10.37
CA SER A 64 -5.00 -0.76 9.92
C SER A 64 -5.94 0.14 10.71
N GLY A 65 -7.01 0.61 10.08
CA GLY A 65 -8.03 1.39 10.80
C GLY A 65 -8.77 0.56 11.85
N GLY A 66 -9.14 1.23 12.95
CA GLY A 66 -9.80 0.59 14.09
C GLY A 66 -10.43 1.53 15.11
N GLY A 67 -10.48 2.84 14.84
CA GLY A 67 -11.00 3.83 15.80
C GLY A 67 -10.27 3.76 17.15
N ALA A 68 -11.01 3.68 18.25
CA ALA A 68 -10.44 3.59 19.60
C ALA A 68 -9.57 2.35 19.84
N LYS A 69 -9.69 1.29 19.01
CA LYS A 69 -8.79 0.12 19.06
C LYS A 69 -7.33 0.49 18.81
N GLY A 70 -7.08 1.64 18.16
CA GLY A 70 -5.75 2.19 17.91
C GLY A 70 -4.90 2.42 19.16
N ILE A 71 -5.50 2.43 20.36
CA ILE A 71 -4.76 2.46 21.63
C ILE A 71 -3.72 1.34 21.74
N ALA A 72 -4.00 0.18 21.14
CA ALA A 72 -3.11 -0.98 21.12
C ALA A 72 -1.81 -0.74 20.33
N PHE A 73 -1.77 0.26 19.43
CA PHE A 73 -0.57 0.56 18.64
C PHE A 73 0.62 1.01 19.48
N SER A 74 0.40 1.49 20.70
CA SER A 74 1.52 1.78 21.61
C SER A 74 2.37 0.54 21.87
N GLY A 75 1.73 -0.61 22.10
CA GLY A 75 2.43 -1.89 22.26
C GLY A 75 3.24 -2.29 21.03
N VAL A 76 2.76 -1.98 19.82
CA VAL A 76 3.49 -2.23 18.57
C VAL A 76 4.77 -1.40 18.51
N VAL A 77 4.69 -0.11 18.80
CA VAL A 77 5.85 0.79 18.76
C VAL A 77 6.86 0.40 19.84
N GLN A 78 6.39 0.03 21.04
CA GLN A 78 7.23 -0.49 22.12
C GLN A 78 8.01 -1.74 21.67
N ALA A 79 7.33 -2.72 21.07
CA ALA A 79 7.97 -3.95 20.59
C ALA A 79 9.03 -3.67 19.51
N LEU A 80 8.71 -2.79 18.54
CA LEU A 80 9.64 -2.40 17.48
C LEU A 80 10.86 -1.65 18.01
N GLU A 81 10.67 -0.74 18.98
CA GLU A 81 11.76 0.05 19.59
C GLU A 81 12.67 -0.84 20.45
N GLN A 82 12.08 -1.72 21.27
CA GLN A 82 12.82 -2.69 22.11
C GLN A 82 13.63 -3.68 21.28
N ALA A 83 13.09 -4.14 20.14
CA ALA A 83 13.81 -5.00 19.21
C ALA A 83 14.85 -4.26 18.34
N GLY A 84 14.98 -2.93 18.47
CA GLY A 84 15.85 -2.10 17.64
C GLY A 84 15.44 -2.05 16.16
N LYS A 85 14.20 -2.44 15.83
CA LYS A 85 13.69 -2.54 14.44
C LYS A 85 12.98 -1.26 13.98
N LEU A 86 12.57 -0.38 14.89
CA LEU A 86 11.86 0.86 14.54
C LEU A 86 12.66 1.81 13.63
N GLN A 87 13.99 1.81 13.73
CA GLN A 87 14.87 2.62 12.87
C GLN A 87 14.96 2.10 11.43
N GLY A 88 14.73 0.79 11.22
CA GLY A 88 14.73 0.18 9.89
C GLY A 88 13.49 0.48 9.07
N ILE A 89 12.40 0.90 9.72
CA ILE A 89 11.15 1.30 9.05
C ILE A 89 11.40 2.60 8.28
N GLN A 90 11.17 2.57 6.97
CA GLN A 90 11.28 3.70 6.05
C GLN A 90 9.91 4.33 5.73
N LEU A 91 8.84 3.54 5.79
CA LEU A 91 7.49 3.97 5.41
C LEU A 91 6.48 3.58 6.49
N ALA A 92 5.71 4.55 6.97
CA ALA A 92 4.51 4.30 7.76
C ALA A 92 3.27 4.47 6.88
N CYS A 93 2.39 3.46 6.89
CA CYS A 93 1.11 3.49 6.20
C CYS A 93 -0.03 3.45 7.21
N GLY A 94 -1.08 4.25 7.01
CA GLY A 94 -2.21 4.29 7.91
C GLY A 94 -3.54 4.59 7.24
N SER A 95 -4.61 4.02 7.80
CA SER A 95 -6.00 4.27 7.39
C SER A 95 -6.86 4.53 8.61
N SER A 96 -7.83 5.44 8.54
CA SER A 96 -8.67 5.82 9.69
C SER A 96 -7.83 6.24 10.90
N ALA A 97 -8.12 5.73 12.10
CA ALA A 97 -7.31 5.94 13.30
C ALA A 97 -5.84 5.47 13.15
N GLY A 98 -5.58 4.52 12.25
CA GLY A 98 -4.21 4.12 11.89
C GLY A 98 -3.44 5.24 11.20
N ALA A 99 -4.09 6.14 10.47
CA ALA A 99 -3.47 7.30 9.83
C ALA A 99 -2.93 8.31 10.86
N ILE A 100 -3.68 8.52 11.95
CA ILE A 100 -3.26 9.37 13.07
C ILE A 100 -1.98 8.81 13.69
N SER A 101 -1.98 7.51 14.00
CA SER A 101 -0.83 6.82 14.60
C SER A 101 0.37 6.82 13.64
N ALA A 102 0.14 6.55 12.36
CA ALA A 102 1.18 6.56 11.33
C ALA A 102 1.81 7.95 11.17
N ALA A 103 1.03 9.04 11.20
CA ALA A 103 1.56 10.40 11.11
C ALA A 103 2.49 10.74 12.28
N LEU A 104 2.09 10.40 13.51
CA LEU A 104 2.89 10.62 14.71
C LEU A 104 4.19 9.78 14.68
N ILE A 105 4.10 8.50 14.34
CA ILE A 105 5.29 7.62 14.23
C ILE A 105 6.22 8.09 13.10
N ALA A 106 5.66 8.50 11.96
CA ALA A 106 6.44 9.01 10.83
C ALA A 106 7.17 10.31 11.16
N SER A 107 6.61 11.15 12.04
CA SER A 107 7.25 12.37 12.54
C SER A 107 8.46 12.11 13.47
N GLY A 108 8.71 10.85 13.82
CA GLY A 108 9.81 10.43 14.69
C GLY A 108 9.43 10.24 16.15
N MET A 109 8.13 10.16 16.48
CA MET A 109 7.69 9.91 17.84
C MET A 109 8.09 8.49 18.30
N GLY A 110 8.93 8.41 19.33
CA GLY A 110 9.36 7.14 19.95
C GLY A 110 8.29 6.54 20.87
N ALA A 111 8.51 5.31 21.37
CA ALA A 111 7.48 4.55 22.05
C ALA A 111 6.97 5.24 23.31
N ALA A 112 7.86 5.74 24.17
CA ALA A 112 7.46 6.39 25.43
C ALA A 112 6.62 7.67 25.21
N ALA A 113 6.97 8.47 24.19
CA ALA A 113 6.21 9.68 23.85
C ALA A 113 4.85 9.32 23.24
N PHE A 114 4.83 8.30 22.37
CA PHE A 114 3.61 7.82 21.74
C PHE A 114 2.65 7.19 22.76
N ASP A 115 3.16 6.40 23.69
CA ASP A 115 2.41 5.78 24.79
C ASP A 115 1.74 6.83 25.67
N LYS A 116 2.55 7.78 26.17
CA LYS A 116 2.06 8.90 26.97
C LYS A 116 0.99 9.71 26.24
N LEU A 117 1.20 9.99 24.96
CA LEU A 117 0.23 10.71 24.16
C LEU A 117 -1.05 9.87 24.01
N SER A 118 -0.96 8.60 23.63
CA SER A 118 -2.10 7.70 23.45
C SER A 118 -2.95 7.55 24.72
N ASP A 119 -2.32 7.48 25.88
CA ASP A 119 -3.00 7.39 27.18
C ASP A 119 -3.66 8.72 27.59
N SER A 120 -3.00 9.85 27.32
CA SER A 120 -3.46 11.20 27.70
C SER A 120 -4.44 11.85 26.72
N ILE A 121 -4.55 11.32 25.49
CA ILE A 121 -5.55 11.76 24.52
C ILE A 121 -6.94 11.40 25.07
N ASP A 122 -7.61 12.40 25.62
CA ASP A 122 -9.05 12.39 25.82
C ASP A 122 -9.72 12.57 24.45
N LEU A 123 -9.71 11.49 23.64
CA LEU A 123 -10.40 11.43 22.34
C LEU A 123 -11.85 11.94 22.46
N PRO A 124 -12.63 11.60 23.50
CA PRO A 124 -13.92 12.22 23.74
C PRO A 124 -13.91 13.75 23.66
N SER A 125 -12.97 14.42 24.34
CA SER A 125 -12.87 15.89 24.34
C SER A 125 -12.39 16.47 23.01
N LEU A 126 -11.45 15.80 22.34
CA LEU A 126 -10.85 16.26 21.08
C LEU A 126 -11.79 16.11 19.87
N LEU A 127 -12.80 15.26 20.00
CA LEU A 127 -13.79 14.98 18.96
C LEU A 127 -15.13 15.74 19.17
N ASN A 128 -15.33 16.41 20.30
CA ASN A 128 -16.51 17.21 20.59
C ASN A 128 -16.39 18.62 19.98
N SER A 129 -17.45 19.15 19.35
CA SER A 129 -17.51 20.58 19.01
C SER A 129 -18.26 21.35 20.09
N GLN A 130 -17.71 22.49 20.55
CA GLN A 130 -18.36 23.32 21.57
C GLN A 130 -19.68 23.96 21.07
N ASP A 131 -19.82 24.13 19.75
CA ASP A 131 -20.97 24.82 19.14
C ASP A 131 -22.18 23.90 18.88
N ALA A 132 -21.96 22.63 18.48
CA ALA A 132 -23.07 21.69 18.25
C ALA A 132 -23.78 21.29 19.55
N VAL A 133 -23.04 21.21 20.66
CA VAL A 133 -23.60 20.86 21.98
C VAL A 133 -24.52 21.98 22.49
N LYS A 134 -24.15 23.25 22.32
CA LYS A 134 -25.00 24.39 22.70
C LYS A 134 -26.27 24.46 21.86
N ALA A 135 -26.15 24.28 20.55
CA ALA A 135 -27.30 24.25 19.63
C ALA A 135 -28.23 23.06 19.91
N TRP A 136 -27.69 21.91 20.28
CA TRP A 136 -28.49 20.74 20.67
C TRP A 136 -29.17 20.92 22.03
N ILE A 137 -28.50 21.42 23.08
CA ILE A 137 -29.15 21.61 24.40
C ILE A 137 -30.37 22.55 24.29
N GLN A 138 -30.29 23.56 23.43
CA GLN A 138 -31.41 24.45 23.13
C GLN A 138 -32.54 23.78 22.32
N ASN A 139 -32.24 22.79 21.47
CA ASN A 139 -33.23 22.03 20.67
C ASN A 139 -33.74 20.75 21.37
N ALA A 140 -32.99 20.20 22.32
CA ALA A 140 -33.31 18.99 23.06
C ALA A 140 -34.38 19.26 24.12
N THR A 141 -34.38 20.45 24.72
CA THR A 141 -35.45 20.88 25.65
C THR A 141 -36.83 20.93 25.00
N THR A 142 -36.93 21.06 23.67
CA THR A 142 -38.20 21.05 22.93
C THR A 142 -38.54 19.70 22.28
N THR A 143 -37.54 18.86 22.00
CA THR A 143 -37.71 17.59 21.25
C THR A 143 -37.74 16.36 22.16
N VAL A 144 -37.01 16.38 23.27
CA VAL A 144 -36.95 15.28 24.24
C VAL A 144 -38.31 15.05 24.91
N GLY A 145 -39.08 16.12 25.16
CA GLY A 145 -40.45 16.01 25.70
C GLY A 145 -41.45 15.28 24.80
N LYS A 146 -41.16 15.11 23.50
CA LYS A 146 -42.06 14.42 22.54
C LYS A 146 -41.68 12.98 22.23
N LEU A 147 -40.42 12.58 22.47
CA LEU A 147 -39.93 11.24 22.09
C LEU A 147 -40.08 10.18 23.19
N PHE A 148 -40.27 10.58 24.45
CA PHE A 148 -40.37 9.65 25.59
C PHE A 148 -41.73 8.92 25.69
N GLY A 149 -42.72 9.23 24.85
CA GLY A 149 -44.06 8.64 24.89
C GLY A 149 -44.28 7.36 24.07
N TYR A 150 -43.34 6.95 23.22
CA TYR A 150 -43.60 5.92 22.18
C TYR A 150 -42.57 4.79 22.07
N LEU A 151 -41.69 4.58 23.05
CA LEU A 151 -40.74 3.48 23.03
C LEU A 151 -41.05 2.43 24.11
N PRO A 152 -41.42 1.18 23.74
CA PRO A 152 -41.50 0.09 24.68
C PRO A 152 -40.07 -0.35 25.08
N SER A 153 -39.80 -0.35 26.39
CA SER A 153 -38.58 -0.93 26.98
C SER A 153 -38.57 -2.46 26.81
N PRO A 154 -37.39 -3.12 26.69
CA PRO A 154 -36.09 -2.70 27.20
C PRO A 154 -35.02 -2.56 26.10
N VAL A 155 -34.52 -1.33 25.86
CA VAL A 155 -33.38 -1.07 24.96
C VAL A 155 -32.28 -0.34 25.74
N GLY A 156 -31.46 -1.11 26.45
CA GLY A 156 -30.36 -0.58 27.27
C GLY A 156 -29.07 -0.25 26.50
N ASN A 157 -28.90 -0.73 25.25
CA ASN A 157 -27.63 -0.60 24.52
C ASN A 157 -27.65 0.44 23.37
N VAL A 158 -28.77 0.60 22.67
CA VAL A 158 -28.86 1.52 21.50
C VAL A 158 -29.08 2.97 21.94
N SER A 159 -29.79 3.19 23.04
CA SER A 159 -30.02 4.50 23.65
C SER A 159 -28.72 5.10 24.21
N GLN A 160 -27.87 4.30 24.85
CA GLN A 160 -26.54 4.72 25.29
C GLN A 160 -25.63 5.10 24.11
N LEU A 161 -25.71 4.39 22.99
CA LEU A 161 -24.91 4.66 21.79
C LEU A 161 -25.31 5.99 21.12
N LEU A 162 -26.60 6.28 21.05
CA LEU A 162 -27.07 7.59 20.58
C LEU A 162 -26.60 8.71 21.50
N VAL A 163 -26.71 8.55 22.82
CA VAL A 163 -26.30 9.56 23.81
C VAL A 163 -24.79 9.84 23.80
N THR A 164 -23.93 8.83 23.61
CA THR A 164 -22.47 9.03 23.59
C THR A 164 -21.94 9.53 22.25
N LEU A 165 -22.67 9.33 21.15
CA LEU A 165 -22.29 9.83 19.82
C LEU A 165 -22.94 11.19 19.49
N LEU A 166 -24.08 11.54 20.09
CA LEU A 166 -24.85 12.76 19.82
C LEU A 166 -24.03 14.08 19.89
N PRO A 167 -23.18 14.31 20.92
CA PRO A 167 -22.31 15.50 20.98
C PRO A 167 -21.25 15.57 19.89
N ARG A 168 -21.00 14.45 19.21
CA ARG A 168 -19.87 14.23 18.28
C ARG A 168 -20.32 14.18 16.83
N LEU A 169 -21.63 14.15 16.56
CA LEU A 169 -22.16 14.13 15.20
C LEU A 169 -21.78 15.42 14.46
N GLN A 170 -21.17 15.27 13.28
CA GLN A 170 -20.81 16.35 12.37
C GLN A 170 -19.79 17.36 12.91
N THR A 171 -18.92 16.96 13.83
CA THR A 171 -17.82 17.83 14.29
C THR A 171 -16.72 17.92 13.23
N GLU A 172 -16.02 19.06 13.20
CA GLU A 172 -14.88 19.31 12.29
C GLU A 172 -13.54 18.81 12.86
N ALA A 173 -13.53 18.27 14.08
CA ALA A 173 -12.37 17.72 14.79
C ALA A 173 -11.06 18.57 14.70
N CYS A 174 -11.17 19.90 14.58
CA CYS A 174 -10.03 20.81 14.54
C CYS A 174 -9.02 20.63 15.70
N PRO A 175 -9.43 20.34 16.95
CA PRO A 175 -8.49 20.09 18.04
C PRO A 175 -7.60 18.86 17.82
N LEU A 176 -8.13 17.82 17.17
CA LEU A 176 -7.37 16.62 16.83
C LEU A 176 -6.35 16.92 15.73
N GLU A 177 -6.74 17.67 14.69
CA GLU A 177 -5.85 18.10 13.62
C GLU A 177 -4.70 18.97 14.18
N GLU A 178 -5.01 19.93 15.05
CA GLU A 178 -4.02 20.77 15.72
C GLU A 178 -3.07 19.96 16.62
N MET A 179 -3.59 18.99 17.37
CA MET A 179 -2.76 18.10 18.20
C MET A 179 -1.75 17.34 17.33
N ILE A 180 -2.22 16.68 16.26
CA ILE A 180 -1.34 15.93 15.35
C ILE A 180 -0.28 16.87 14.77
N ARG A 181 -0.69 18.06 14.31
CA ARG A 181 0.22 19.05 13.71
C ARG A 181 1.29 19.51 14.69
N ASN A 182 0.91 19.84 15.93
CA ASN A 182 1.81 20.36 16.94
C ASN A 182 2.78 19.28 17.45
N GLU A 183 2.28 18.07 17.72
CA GLU A 183 3.09 16.95 18.17
C GLU A 183 4.09 16.50 17.09
N SER A 184 3.63 16.42 15.83
CA SER A 184 4.51 16.09 14.70
C SER A 184 5.59 17.15 14.53
N ARG A 185 5.23 18.44 14.54
CA ARG A 185 6.20 19.54 14.44
C ARG A 185 7.23 19.49 15.57
N ARG A 186 6.78 19.27 16.81
CA ARG A 186 7.66 19.17 17.98
C ARG A 186 8.65 18.01 17.82
N SER A 187 8.17 16.84 17.41
CA SER A 187 9.02 15.66 17.22
C SER A 187 10.06 15.88 16.11
N LEU A 188 9.64 16.43 14.97
CA LEU A 188 10.54 16.73 13.84
C LEU A 188 11.63 17.74 14.24
N LEU A 189 11.27 18.84 14.88
CA LEU A 189 12.23 19.85 15.34
C LEU A 189 13.22 19.27 16.36
N ALA A 190 12.75 18.41 17.27
CA ALA A 190 13.61 17.76 18.25
C ALA A 190 14.63 16.83 17.59
N HIS A 191 14.24 16.09 16.55
CA HIS A 191 15.16 15.23 15.80
C HIS A 191 16.15 16.03 14.95
N ILE A 192 15.68 17.08 14.26
CA ILE A 192 16.57 18.00 13.51
C ILE A 192 17.62 18.62 14.44
N ALA A 193 17.24 18.97 15.66
CA ALA A 193 18.13 19.58 16.64
C ALA A 193 19.27 18.67 17.11
N GLN A 194 19.20 17.36 16.92
CA GLN A 194 20.23 16.40 17.35
C GLN A 194 21.53 16.53 16.54
N SER A 195 21.47 17.01 15.30
CA SER A 195 22.66 17.29 14.47
C SER A 195 23.09 18.75 14.61
N PRO A 196 24.38 19.10 14.66
CA PRO A 196 24.84 20.50 14.69
C PRO A 196 24.30 21.32 13.52
N ARG A 197 23.96 22.60 13.74
CA ARG A 197 23.33 23.45 12.70
C ARG A 197 24.26 23.65 11.50
N GLU A 198 25.56 23.73 11.74
CA GLU A 198 26.61 24.01 10.77
C GLU A 198 26.81 22.87 9.76
N THR A 199 26.46 21.64 10.14
CA THR A 199 26.63 20.44 9.31
C THR A 199 25.33 19.98 8.65
N ARG A 200 24.21 20.67 8.87
CA ARG A 200 22.91 20.27 8.31
C ARG A 200 22.83 20.61 6.82
N PRO A 201 22.31 19.69 5.98
CA PRO A 201 21.99 20.00 4.59
C PRO A 201 21.03 21.18 4.48
N ALA A 202 21.18 21.98 3.42
CA ALA A 202 20.35 23.17 3.19
C ALA A 202 18.85 22.86 3.13
N GLU A 203 18.47 21.71 2.55
CA GLU A 203 17.07 21.28 2.50
C GLU A 203 16.47 20.97 3.88
N VAL A 204 17.28 20.40 4.80
CA VAL A 204 16.87 20.16 6.19
C VAL A 204 16.74 21.48 6.95
N MET A 205 17.65 22.42 6.71
CA MET A 205 17.59 23.76 7.31
C MET A 205 16.34 24.54 6.89
N ASN A 206 16.00 24.52 5.61
CA ASN A 206 14.78 25.17 5.10
C ASN A 206 13.51 24.61 5.75
N ILE A 207 13.45 23.29 5.96
CA ILE A 207 12.34 22.66 6.66
C ILE A 207 12.31 23.08 8.13
N ALA A 208 13.47 23.09 8.80
CA ALA A 208 13.58 23.50 10.20
C ALA A 208 13.09 24.94 10.42
N ASP A 209 13.49 25.87 9.56
CA ASP A 209 13.09 27.28 9.64
C ASP A 209 11.58 27.45 9.38
N LYS A 210 11.05 26.78 8.34
CA LYS A 210 9.61 26.74 8.04
C LYS A 210 8.78 26.20 9.22
N LEU A 211 9.21 25.09 9.83
CA LEU A 211 8.52 24.49 10.98
C LEU A 211 8.62 25.37 12.23
N SER A 212 9.78 25.99 12.47
CA SER A 212 9.99 26.92 13.59
C SER A 212 9.12 28.18 13.46
N ALA A 213 8.85 28.63 12.24
CA ALA A 213 7.93 29.72 11.94
C ALA A 213 6.44 29.33 12.10
N GLY A 214 6.13 28.08 12.48
CA GLY A 214 4.77 27.62 12.75
C GLY A 214 4.06 26.99 11.55
N SER A 215 4.77 26.71 10.45
CA SER A 215 4.17 26.01 9.31
C SER A 215 3.84 24.55 9.64
N ALA A 216 2.89 23.97 8.91
CA ALA A 216 2.55 22.57 9.06
C ALA A 216 3.60 21.65 8.41
N PRO A 217 3.92 20.50 9.03
CA PRO A 217 4.71 19.45 8.38
C PRO A 217 3.97 18.85 7.17
N THR A 218 4.69 18.63 6.08
CA THR A 218 4.11 18.04 4.85
C THR A 218 4.70 16.67 4.53
N PHE A 219 4.07 15.94 3.60
CA PHE A 219 4.62 14.67 3.11
C PHE A 219 6.01 14.82 2.47
N ARG A 220 6.26 15.93 1.76
CA ARG A 220 7.58 16.23 1.19
C ARG A 220 8.61 16.51 2.29
N ASP A 221 8.21 17.19 3.35
CA ASP A 221 9.11 17.44 4.49
C ASP A 221 9.56 16.09 5.11
N LEU A 222 8.62 15.15 5.31
CA LEU A 222 8.93 13.80 5.80
C LEU A 222 9.85 13.00 4.84
N GLU A 223 9.59 13.06 3.54
CA GLU A 223 10.41 12.39 2.52
C GLU A 223 11.85 12.90 2.51
N VAL A 224 12.04 14.22 2.60
CA VAL A 224 13.37 14.83 2.65
C VAL A 224 14.07 14.48 3.95
N LEU A 225 13.40 14.63 5.09
CA LEU A 225 13.99 14.39 6.40
C LEU A 225 14.35 12.91 6.62
N ASN A 226 13.55 11.96 6.13
CA ASN A 226 13.84 10.52 6.21
C ASN A 226 15.19 10.13 5.58
N ARG A 227 15.67 10.85 4.56
CA ARG A 227 16.99 10.59 3.92
C ARG A 227 18.16 10.89 4.85
N HIS A 228 17.98 11.79 5.82
CA HIS A 228 19.04 12.29 6.69
C HIS A 228 18.87 11.85 8.15
N ILE A 229 17.64 11.52 8.55
CA ILE A 229 17.27 11.23 9.93
C ILE A 229 16.47 9.92 9.96
N PRO A 230 17.08 8.77 10.28
CA PRO A 230 16.43 7.45 10.27
C PRO A 230 15.22 7.33 11.21
N ALA A 231 15.15 8.17 12.24
CA ALA A 231 14.00 8.23 13.12
C ALA A 231 12.73 8.76 12.42
N ILE A 232 12.86 9.52 11.33
CA ILE A 232 11.75 10.08 10.55
C ILE A 232 11.46 9.16 9.38
N LYS A 233 10.17 8.92 9.10
CA LYS A 233 9.71 8.00 8.06
C LYS A 233 8.88 8.74 7.02
N GLN A 234 8.86 8.18 5.81
CA GLN A 234 7.85 8.55 4.82
C GLN A 234 6.46 8.13 5.33
N LEU A 235 5.42 8.79 4.81
CA LEU A 235 4.04 8.59 5.22
C LEU A 235 3.14 8.35 4.03
N SER A 236 2.25 7.36 4.14
CA SER A 236 1.18 7.08 3.19
C SER A 236 -0.14 6.93 3.94
N ILE A 237 -1.13 7.73 3.58
CA ILE A 237 -2.45 7.73 4.21
C ILE A 237 -3.52 7.49 3.15
N THR A 238 -4.50 6.63 3.44
CA THR A 238 -5.65 6.45 2.54
C THR A 238 -6.83 7.34 2.94
N GLY A 239 -7.61 7.79 1.96
CA GLY A 239 -8.87 8.50 2.12
C GLY A 239 -9.90 8.01 1.12
N THR A 240 -11.18 8.25 1.38
CA THR A 240 -12.26 7.95 0.43
C THR A 240 -12.82 9.25 -0.13
N GLY A 241 -12.42 9.63 -1.35
CA GLY A 241 -12.91 10.84 -2.02
C GLY A 241 -14.23 10.59 -2.78
N MET A 242 -15.14 11.55 -2.76
CA MET A 242 -16.43 11.47 -3.46
C MET A 242 -16.37 12.25 -4.79
N PHE A 243 -16.14 11.56 -5.90
CA PHE A 243 -16.05 12.14 -7.24
C PHE A 243 -17.30 11.83 -8.05
N ALA A 244 -18.03 12.85 -8.51
CA ALA A 244 -19.32 12.67 -9.19
C ALA A 244 -20.28 11.71 -8.42
N ALA A 245 -20.36 11.89 -7.10
CA ALA A 245 -21.10 11.03 -6.16
C ALA A 245 -20.64 9.57 -6.08
N ARG A 246 -19.44 9.23 -6.60
CA ARG A 246 -18.84 7.90 -6.51
C ARG A 246 -17.66 7.91 -5.53
N PRO A 247 -17.60 6.99 -4.56
CA PRO A 247 -16.45 6.88 -3.69
C PRO A 247 -15.26 6.31 -4.46
N GLN A 248 -14.09 6.93 -4.33
CA GLN A 248 -12.82 6.48 -4.88
C GLN A 248 -11.74 6.48 -3.81
N LEU A 249 -10.85 5.50 -3.88
CA LEU A 249 -9.70 5.44 -2.99
C LEU A 249 -8.70 6.52 -3.40
N VAL A 250 -8.39 7.40 -2.45
CA VAL A 250 -7.36 8.42 -2.59
C VAL A 250 -6.20 8.06 -1.67
N VAL A 251 -4.97 8.30 -2.14
CA VAL A 251 -3.74 8.06 -1.37
C VAL A 251 -3.01 9.38 -1.23
N PHE A 252 -2.75 9.78 0.01
CA PHE A 252 -1.97 10.95 0.36
C PHE A 252 -0.54 10.51 0.71
N ASN A 253 0.44 11.02 -0.02
CA ASN A 253 1.86 10.70 0.13
C ASN A 253 2.71 11.77 -0.59
N ALA A 254 4.04 11.66 -0.48
CA ALA A 254 4.96 12.65 -1.07
C ALA A 254 4.89 12.73 -2.60
N SER A 255 4.49 11.65 -3.28
CA SER A 255 4.41 11.59 -4.74
C SER A 255 3.15 12.27 -5.28
N LEU A 256 2.01 12.13 -4.59
CA LEU A 256 0.70 12.62 -5.05
C LEU A 256 0.32 13.97 -4.41
N THR A 257 0.70 14.18 -3.16
CA THR A 257 0.32 15.35 -2.35
C THR A 257 1.51 15.88 -1.52
N PRO A 258 2.65 16.21 -2.16
CA PRO A 258 3.89 16.59 -1.46
C PRO A 258 3.71 17.75 -0.48
N GLN A 259 2.88 18.73 -0.81
CA GLN A 259 2.70 19.95 0.00
C GLN A 259 1.54 19.86 0.99
N MET A 260 0.81 18.75 1.03
CA MET A 260 -0.32 18.59 1.94
C MET A 260 0.16 18.42 3.38
N ASP A 261 -0.53 19.10 4.30
CA ASP A 261 -0.35 18.92 5.74
C ASP A 261 -0.71 17.48 6.13
N ILE A 262 0.23 16.79 6.79
CA ILE A 262 0.04 15.40 7.23
C ILE A 262 -1.08 15.27 8.27
N ALA A 263 -1.28 16.30 9.12
CA ALA A 263 -2.34 16.32 10.11
C ALA A 263 -3.72 16.41 9.43
N ARG A 264 -3.81 17.23 8.39
CA ARG A 264 -5.02 17.35 7.56
C ARG A 264 -5.35 16.03 6.87
N ALA A 265 -4.35 15.36 6.29
CA ALA A 265 -4.55 14.04 5.67
C ALA A 265 -4.98 12.97 6.68
N ALA A 266 -4.39 12.94 7.88
CA ALA A 266 -4.78 12.02 8.95
C ALA A 266 -6.21 12.28 9.43
N HIS A 267 -6.59 13.56 9.58
CA HIS A 267 -7.95 13.95 9.93
C HIS A 267 -8.96 13.53 8.85
N ILE A 268 -8.66 13.76 7.56
CA ILE A 268 -9.48 13.26 6.45
C ILE A 268 -9.64 11.74 6.50
N SER A 269 -8.54 11.01 6.73
CA SER A 269 -8.57 9.56 6.79
C SER A 269 -9.40 9.05 7.95
N GLY A 270 -9.39 9.73 9.09
CA GLY A 270 -10.13 9.38 10.31
C GLY A 270 -11.57 9.90 10.38
N SER A 271 -12.08 10.58 9.33
CA SER A 271 -13.42 11.17 9.33
C SER A 271 -14.51 10.13 9.08
N LEU A 272 -14.72 9.22 10.05
CA LEU A 272 -15.76 8.20 10.07
C LEU A 272 -17.13 8.79 9.69
N PRO A 273 -17.81 8.26 8.66
CA PRO A 273 -19.14 8.72 8.28
C PRO A 273 -20.13 8.65 9.44
N VAL A 274 -21.12 9.55 9.43
CA VAL A 274 -22.13 9.73 10.49
C VAL A 274 -21.54 10.35 11.76
N VAL A 275 -20.33 9.98 12.18
CA VAL A 275 -19.65 10.58 13.33
C VAL A 275 -19.12 11.97 12.97
N PHE A 276 -18.29 12.10 11.93
CA PHE A 276 -17.65 13.38 11.58
C PHE A 276 -18.27 14.04 10.36
N LYS A 277 -18.11 15.37 10.25
CA LYS A 277 -18.44 16.09 9.04
C LYS A 277 -17.42 15.75 7.97
N SER A 278 -17.88 15.49 6.74
CA SER A 278 -16.99 15.20 5.62
C SER A 278 -16.10 16.42 5.31
N PRO A 279 -14.76 16.30 5.45
CA PRO A 279 -13.86 17.38 5.05
C PRO A 279 -13.88 17.55 3.54
N VAL A 280 -13.58 18.76 3.06
CA VAL A 280 -13.48 19.08 1.64
C VAL A 280 -12.07 19.53 1.30
N GLU A 281 -11.60 19.16 0.12
CA GLU A 281 -10.31 19.58 -0.43
C GLU A 281 -10.45 20.06 -1.87
N GLN A 282 -9.51 20.89 -2.30
CA GLN A 282 -9.42 21.43 -3.66
C GLN A 282 -7.96 21.67 -4.05
N GLY A 283 -7.68 21.66 -5.35
CA GLY A 283 -6.38 22.05 -5.90
C GLY A 283 -5.28 20.98 -5.87
N HIS A 284 -5.62 19.71 -5.56
CA HIS A 284 -4.68 18.61 -5.65
C HIS A 284 -4.53 18.10 -7.09
N GLY A 285 -3.36 17.55 -7.46
CA GLY A 285 -3.07 17.13 -8.83
C GLY A 285 -3.95 15.98 -9.37
N PHE A 286 -4.66 15.28 -8.49
CA PHE A 286 -5.65 14.25 -8.87
C PHE A 286 -7.07 14.82 -9.06
N GLN A 287 -7.30 16.10 -8.76
CA GLN A 287 -8.59 16.78 -8.93
C GLN A 287 -8.57 17.58 -10.23
N VAL A 288 -9.75 17.75 -10.84
CA VAL A 288 -9.90 18.70 -11.93
C VAL A 288 -9.73 20.12 -11.38
N SER A 289 -9.11 21.02 -12.13
CA SER A 289 -8.90 22.41 -11.70
C SER A 289 -10.22 23.07 -11.24
N GLY A 290 -10.26 23.53 -9.98
CA GLY A 290 -11.44 24.14 -9.36
C GLY A 290 -12.48 23.15 -8.80
N GLU A 291 -12.23 21.83 -8.87
CA GLU A 291 -13.08 20.81 -8.25
C GLU A 291 -12.92 20.81 -6.73
N ILE A 292 -14.04 20.90 -6.02
CA ILE A 292 -14.13 20.69 -4.58
C ILE A 292 -14.59 19.26 -4.35
N THR A 293 -13.74 18.44 -3.72
CA THR A 293 -14.05 17.03 -3.43
C THR A 293 -14.30 16.87 -1.94
N ALA A 294 -15.44 16.28 -1.60
CA ALA A 294 -15.72 15.84 -0.23
C ALA A 294 -15.05 14.49 0.03
N PHE A 295 -14.46 14.35 1.21
CA PHE A 295 -13.79 13.14 1.66
C PHE A 295 -14.53 12.47 2.82
N LYS A 296 -14.27 11.18 2.95
CA LYS A 296 -14.71 10.31 4.04
C LYS A 296 -13.52 9.45 4.49
N ASP A 297 -13.73 8.75 5.60
CA ASP A 297 -12.76 7.84 6.19
C ASP A 297 -12.11 6.88 5.16
N GLY A 298 -10.79 6.75 5.24
CA GLY A 298 -10.01 5.91 4.32
C GLY A 298 -10.28 4.41 4.47
N GLY A 299 -10.67 4.00 5.68
CA GLY A 299 -10.99 2.62 6.03
C GLY A 299 -12.26 2.09 5.39
N LEU A 300 -13.09 2.96 4.79
CA LEU A 300 -14.28 2.55 4.05
C LEU A 300 -13.94 1.76 2.78
N LEU A 301 -12.87 2.15 2.08
CA LEU A 301 -12.41 1.48 0.86
C LEU A 301 -11.13 0.67 1.07
N LEU A 302 -10.24 1.12 1.97
CA LEU A 302 -9.03 0.38 2.28
C LEU A 302 -8.60 0.60 3.72
N ASN A 303 -8.95 -0.35 4.58
CA ASN A 303 -8.63 -0.33 6.00
C ASN A 303 -7.19 -0.74 6.30
N THR A 304 -6.55 -1.52 5.43
CA THR A 304 -5.17 -2.02 5.60
C THR A 304 -4.33 -1.59 4.40
N PRO A 305 -3.73 -0.38 4.43
CA PRO A 305 -3.09 0.22 3.27
C PRO A 305 -1.64 -0.25 3.10
N ALA A 306 -1.43 -1.56 2.93
CA ALA A 306 -0.11 -2.09 2.64
C ALA A 306 0.33 -1.66 1.22
N PRO A 307 1.61 -1.32 0.98
CA PRO A 307 2.09 -0.80 -0.32
C PRO A 307 1.68 -1.66 -1.52
N GLY A 308 1.74 -3.00 -1.41
CA GLY A 308 1.31 -3.92 -2.47
C GLY A 308 -0.20 -4.18 -2.58
N VAL A 309 -0.99 -3.64 -1.65
CA VAL A 309 -2.47 -3.69 -1.65
C VAL A 309 -3.05 -2.40 -2.23
N VAL A 310 -2.44 -1.25 -1.94
CA VAL A 310 -2.82 0.06 -2.48
C VAL A 310 -2.56 0.12 -3.99
N GLN A 311 -1.35 -0.29 -4.40
CA GLN A 311 -0.94 -0.44 -5.79
C GLN A 311 -0.20 -1.76 -5.96
N ARG A 312 -0.35 -2.40 -7.11
CA ARG A 312 0.39 -3.63 -7.40
C ARG A 312 1.89 -3.35 -7.36
N SER A 313 2.60 -4.06 -6.49
CA SER A 313 4.06 -4.08 -6.53
C SER A 313 4.54 -4.96 -7.68
N TYR A 314 5.52 -4.49 -8.43
CA TYR A 314 6.21 -5.25 -9.47
C TYR A 314 7.63 -5.52 -8.99
N PRO A 315 7.85 -6.54 -8.13
CA PRO A 315 9.19 -6.91 -7.74
C PRO A 315 9.97 -7.29 -9.00
N ASP A 316 11.19 -6.79 -9.10
CA ASP A 316 12.12 -7.11 -10.18
C ASP A 316 12.68 -8.54 -10.06
N SER A 317 12.50 -9.17 -8.90
CA SER A 317 12.93 -10.53 -8.60
C SER A 317 12.10 -11.20 -7.50
N PRO A 318 11.96 -12.55 -7.53
CA PRO A 318 11.39 -13.30 -6.40
C PRO A 318 12.18 -13.17 -5.09
N LEU A 319 13.48 -12.83 -5.13
CA LEU A 319 14.34 -12.68 -3.94
C LEU A 319 14.19 -11.31 -3.25
N ASN A 320 13.63 -10.33 -3.96
CA ASN A 320 13.52 -8.95 -3.53
C ASN A 320 12.03 -8.60 -3.28
N LYS A 321 11.46 -9.23 -2.24
CA LYS A 321 10.11 -8.93 -1.80
C LYS A 321 10.15 -7.83 -0.74
N PRO A 322 9.34 -6.77 -0.86
CA PRO A 322 9.20 -5.81 0.22
C PRO A 322 8.61 -6.51 1.45
N GLU A 323 9.23 -6.31 2.60
CA GLU A 323 8.73 -6.78 3.88
C GLU A 323 8.02 -5.63 4.62
N ALA A 324 6.79 -5.88 5.03
CA ALA A 324 6.03 -5.00 5.89
C ALA A 324 5.71 -5.71 7.23
N LEU A 325 5.56 -4.93 8.30
CA LEU A 325 4.81 -5.35 9.48
C LEU A 325 3.38 -4.83 9.33
N ILE A 326 2.44 -5.73 9.01
CA ILE A 326 1.04 -5.37 8.79
C ILE A 326 0.24 -5.64 10.04
N VAL A 327 -0.17 -4.57 10.72
CA VAL A 327 -0.88 -4.64 11.99
C VAL A 327 -2.38 -4.54 11.76
N LYS A 328 -3.07 -5.67 11.98
CA LYS A 328 -4.52 -5.78 11.93
C LYS A 328 -5.09 -6.00 13.33
N PHE A 329 -6.40 -5.83 13.45
CA PHE A 329 -7.14 -6.16 14.67
C PHE A 329 -7.87 -7.49 14.52
N GLU A 330 -8.05 -8.21 15.62
CA GLU A 330 -8.87 -9.42 15.66
C GLU A 330 -10.29 -9.14 15.12
N PRO A 331 -10.76 -9.88 14.10
CA PRO A 331 -12.08 -9.66 13.52
C PRO A 331 -13.19 -10.10 14.49
N SER A 332 -14.38 -9.53 14.32
CA SER A 332 -15.55 -9.99 15.08
C SER A 332 -16.08 -11.32 14.51
N ALA A 333 -16.72 -12.16 15.34
CA ALA A 333 -17.23 -13.47 14.90
C ALA A 333 -18.31 -13.40 13.79
N SER A 334 -18.83 -12.21 13.49
CA SER A 334 -19.79 -11.95 12.41
C SER A 334 -19.12 -11.54 11.08
N GLU A 335 -17.79 -11.40 11.04
CA GLU A 335 -16.97 -11.06 9.87
C GLU A 335 -16.36 -12.31 9.18
N ILE A 336 -17.17 -13.37 8.99
CA ILE A 336 -16.76 -14.47 8.11
C ILE A 336 -16.82 -13.94 6.66
N PRO A 337 -15.76 -14.10 5.83
CA PRO A 337 -15.74 -13.52 4.49
C PRO A 337 -16.92 -14.03 3.66
N ALA A 338 -17.89 -13.16 3.39
CA ALA A 338 -19.02 -13.52 2.57
C ALA A 338 -18.57 -13.69 1.12
N ARG A 339 -18.94 -14.81 0.47
CA ARG A 339 -18.64 -15.03 -0.96
C ARG A 339 -19.38 -14.08 -1.90
N SER A 340 -20.42 -13.40 -1.41
CA SER A 340 -21.21 -12.40 -2.11
C SER A 340 -21.95 -11.51 -1.09
N GLY A 341 -22.50 -10.39 -1.54
CA GLY A 341 -23.17 -9.42 -0.66
C GLY A 341 -24.46 -9.95 -0.04
N SER A 342 -24.67 -9.68 1.24
CA SER A 342 -25.92 -9.98 1.96
C SER A 342 -26.87 -8.78 1.97
N PHE A 343 -28.16 -9.00 2.25
CA PHE A 343 -29.12 -7.89 2.38
C PHE A 343 -28.76 -6.94 3.52
N LEU A 344 -28.24 -7.45 4.64
CA LEU A 344 -27.87 -6.62 5.80
C LEU A 344 -26.68 -5.71 5.52
N SER A 345 -25.63 -6.22 4.85
CA SER A 345 -24.47 -5.40 4.47
C SER A 345 -24.85 -4.27 3.51
N SER A 346 -25.83 -4.50 2.63
CA SER A 346 -26.27 -3.49 1.68
C SER A 346 -27.08 -2.34 2.26
N VAL A 347 -27.74 -2.56 3.39
CA VAL A 347 -28.44 -1.49 4.11
C VAL A 347 -27.41 -0.57 4.75
N ALA A 348 -26.36 -1.14 5.37
CA ALA A 348 -25.24 -0.37 5.89
C ALA A 348 -24.48 0.39 4.78
N ASP A 349 -24.15 -0.30 3.67
CA ASP A 349 -23.48 0.30 2.51
C ASP A 349 -24.30 1.44 1.88
N ARG A 350 -25.63 1.29 1.84
CA ARG A 350 -26.55 2.33 1.32
C ARG A 350 -26.63 3.55 2.24
N ILE A 351 -26.52 3.35 3.55
CA ILE A 351 -26.47 4.45 4.54
C ILE A 351 -25.13 5.19 4.45
N ILE A 352 -24.03 4.45 4.29
CA ILE A 352 -22.66 5.00 4.23
C ILE A 352 -22.36 5.58 2.83
N GLY A 353 -23.07 5.12 1.80
CA GLY A 353 -22.87 5.49 0.40
C GLY A 353 -21.61 4.87 -0.23
N VAL A 354 -21.08 3.79 0.36
CA VAL A 354 -19.86 3.09 -0.07
C VAL A 354 -20.11 1.58 -0.02
N ALA A 355 -19.66 0.83 -1.01
CA ALA A 355 -19.72 -0.64 -1.03
C ALA A 355 -18.63 -1.25 -0.13
N HIS A 356 -18.75 -1.04 1.18
CA HIS A 356 -17.69 -1.33 2.15
C HIS A 356 -17.31 -2.82 2.18
N SER A 357 -18.29 -3.72 2.20
CA SER A 357 -18.03 -5.17 2.18
C SER A 357 -17.31 -5.65 0.91
N ALA A 358 -17.56 -4.98 -0.22
CA ALA A 358 -16.86 -5.28 -1.47
C ALA A 358 -15.38 -4.88 -1.40
N ALA A 359 -15.12 -3.72 -0.82
CA ALA A 359 -13.78 -3.18 -0.67
C ALA A 359 -12.96 -4.00 0.34
N GLU A 360 -13.58 -4.41 1.46
CA GLU A 360 -13.00 -5.31 2.44
C GLU A 360 -12.64 -6.67 1.83
N ALA A 361 -13.53 -7.30 1.07
CA ALA A 361 -13.23 -8.57 0.41
C ALA A 361 -12.11 -8.47 -0.63
N PHE A 362 -12.02 -7.35 -1.36
CA PHE A 362 -10.91 -7.10 -2.28
C PHE A 362 -9.58 -6.98 -1.52
N GLN A 363 -9.58 -6.23 -0.42
CA GLN A 363 -8.43 -6.09 0.45
C GLN A 363 -7.96 -7.43 1.00
N GLU A 364 -8.86 -8.24 1.59
CA GLU A 364 -8.49 -9.55 2.15
C GLU A 364 -7.90 -10.45 1.07
N LYS A 365 -8.45 -10.44 -0.15
CA LYS A 365 -7.89 -11.21 -1.26
C LYS A 365 -6.45 -10.78 -1.61
N LYS A 366 -6.15 -9.48 -1.58
CA LYS A 366 -4.80 -8.96 -1.82
C LYS A 366 -3.86 -9.24 -0.64
N LEU A 367 -4.38 -9.26 0.59
CA LEU A 367 -3.61 -9.55 1.81
C LEU A 367 -3.19 -11.02 1.95
N GLU A 368 -3.80 -11.96 1.22
CA GLU A 368 -3.36 -13.36 1.17
C GLU A 368 -1.87 -13.50 0.81
N ALA A 369 -1.36 -12.62 -0.05
CA ALA A 369 0.06 -12.60 -0.46
C ALA A 369 1.01 -12.09 0.63
N PHE A 370 0.48 -11.58 1.74
CA PHE A 370 1.20 -10.99 2.87
C PHE A 370 0.88 -11.72 4.19
N ALA A 371 0.33 -12.93 4.13
CA ALA A 371 -0.15 -13.66 5.31
C ALA A 371 0.92 -13.82 6.39
N ASP A 372 2.16 -14.03 5.99
CA ASP A 372 3.34 -14.15 6.85
C ASP A 372 3.85 -12.81 7.41
N GLN A 373 3.43 -11.69 6.84
CA GLN A 373 3.75 -10.32 7.26
C GLN A 373 2.68 -9.69 8.16
N ILE A 374 1.56 -10.38 8.38
CA ILE A 374 0.45 -9.89 9.20
C ILE A 374 0.62 -10.29 10.67
N VAL A 375 0.42 -9.31 11.55
CA VAL A 375 0.20 -9.51 12.99
C VAL A 375 -1.21 -9.06 13.33
N THR A 376 -1.96 -9.93 14.01
CA THR A 376 -3.35 -9.65 14.41
C THR A 376 -3.37 -9.37 15.90
N LEU A 377 -3.69 -8.14 16.27
CA LEU A 377 -3.77 -7.71 17.67
C LEU A 377 -5.04 -8.26 18.33
N PRO A 378 -4.92 -8.95 19.48
CA PRO A 378 -6.05 -9.52 20.18
C PRO A 378 -6.91 -8.40 20.77
N LEU A 379 -8.22 -8.53 20.59
CA LEU A 379 -9.19 -7.56 21.13
C LEU A 379 -10.20 -8.24 22.05
N LYS A 380 -10.25 -9.57 22.07
CA LYS A 380 -10.92 -10.31 23.13
C LYS A 380 -9.90 -10.70 24.20
N THR A 381 -10.06 -10.15 25.39
CA THR A 381 -9.14 -10.35 26.52
C THR A 381 -9.90 -10.73 27.78
N GLU A 382 -9.17 -11.01 28.87
CA GLU A 382 -9.79 -11.26 30.16
C GLU A 382 -10.54 -10.02 30.69
N GLN A 383 -10.21 -8.82 30.20
CA GLN A 383 -10.82 -7.54 30.58
C GLN A 383 -12.01 -7.12 29.71
N GLY A 384 -12.35 -7.88 28.67
CA GLY A 384 -13.51 -7.60 27.83
C GLY A 384 -13.34 -7.99 26.36
N ASP A 385 -14.42 -7.85 25.60
CA ASP A 385 -14.45 -8.02 24.14
C ASP A 385 -14.57 -6.66 23.46
N PHE A 386 -13.47 -6.23 22.86
CA PHE A 386 -13.31 -4.95 22.18
C PHE A 386 -13.34 -5.11 20.64
N ARG A 387 -13.79 -6.25 20.10
CA ARG A 387 -13.80 -6.51 18.64
C ARG A 387 -14.89 -5.74 17.90
N GLY A 388 -16.05 -5.57 18.53
CA GLY A 388 -17.20 -4.93 17.90
C GLY A 388 -17.05 -3.43 17.69
N LEU A 389 -17.94 -2.85 16.87
CA LEU A 389 -17.99 -1.41 16.63
C LEU A 389 -18.19 -0.62 17.94
N ILE A 390 -19.16 -1.03 18.77
CA ILE A 390 -19.61 -0.29 19.96
C ILE A 390 -18.57 -0.32 21.08
N LYS A 391 -18.16 -1.52 21.48
CA LYS A 391 -17.21 -1.73 22.58
C LYS A 391 -15.76 -1.54 22.16
N GLY A 392 -15.48 -1.55 20.86
CA GLY A 392 -14.16 -1.37 20.27
C GLY A 392 -14.05 -0.04 19.55
N THR A 393 -14.41 -0.03 18.26
CA THR A 393 -14.10 1.07 17.32
C THR A 393 -14.54 2.46 17.79
N VAL A 394 -15.70 2.57 18.43
CA VAL A 394 -16.21 3.86 18.95
C VAL A 394 -16.20 3.97 20.48
N ASN A 395 -15.54 3.03 21.16
CA ASN A 395 -15.37 3.07 22.62
C ASN A 395 -14.21 3.98 23.01
N PHE A 396 -14.42 5.29 22.89
CA PHE A 396 -13.42 6.30 23.26
C PHE A 396 -13.29 6.52 24.78
N THR A 397 -14.00 5.72 25.60
CA THR A 397 -14.05 5.83 27.06
C THR A 397 -13.50 4.58 27.75
N MET A 398 -12.57 3.86 27.11
CA MET A 398 -11.87 2.73 27.73
C MET A 398 -11.13 3.17 29.00
N GLN A 399 -11.21 2.36 30.06
CA GLN A 399 -10.49 2.61 31.30
C GLN A 399 -8.99 2.39 31.10
N ASP A 400 -8.16 3.11 31.85
CA ASP A 400 -6.69 3.04 31.69
C ASP A 400 -6.14 1.61 31.87
N GLY A 401 -6.69 0.83 32.80
CA GLY A 401 -6.33 -0.59 32.95
C GLY A 401 -6.61 -1.43 31.70
N GLN A 402 -7.70 -1.12 30.97
CA GLN A 402 -8.05 -1.78 29.70
C GLN A 402 -7.11 -1.34 28.57
N LYS A 403 -6.78 -0.06 28.50
CA LYS A 403 -5.81 0.48 27.54
C LYS A 403 -4.46 -0.20 27.70
N GLN A 404 -3.90 -0.16 28.92
CA GLN A 404 -2.61 -0.77 29.26
C GLN A 404 -2.58 -2.27 28.97
N HIS A 405 -3.68 -2.98 29.25
CA HIS A 405 -3.77 -4.40 28.98
C HIS A 405 -3.77 -4.71 27.47
N LEU A 406 -4.54 -3.95 26.67
CA LEU A 406 -4.53 -4.11 25.21
C LEU A 406 -3.16 -3.78 24.60
N GLN A 407 -2.49 -2.74 25.11
CA GLN A 407 -1.12 -2.39 24.70
C GLN A 407 -0.13 -3.51 25.04
N ALA A 408 -0.20 -4.08 26.25
CA ALA A 408 0.68 -5.17 26.65
C ALA A 408 0.49 -6.44 25.80
N LYS A 409 -0.76 -6.83 25.51
CA LYS A 409 -1.05 -7.97 24.63
C LYS A 409 -0.59 -7.70 23.19
N ALA A 410 -0.79 -6.48 22.68
CA ALA A 410 -0.29 -6.10 21.37
C ALA A 410 1.24 -6.16 21.28
N ARG A 411 1.94 -5.70 22.33
CA ARG A 411 3.40 -5.81 22.42
C ARG A 411 3.86 -7.27 22.34
N GLN A 412 3.25 -8.15 23.13
CA GLN A 412 3.55 -9.58 23.15
C GLN A 412 3.39 -10.24 21.77
N GLU A 413 2.29 -9.96 21.07
CA GLU A 413 2.04 -10.53 19.74
C GLU A 413 3.03 -10.03 18.68
N VAL A 414 3.43 -8.75 18.77
CA VAL A 414 4.42 -8.19 17.85
C VAL A 414 5.82 -8.76 18.16
N GLU A 415 6.21 -8.87 19.42
CA GLU A 415 7.47 -9.53 19.83
C GLU A 415 7.54 -10.96 19.28
N ALA A 416 6.49 -11.77 19.52
CA ALA A 416 6.40 -13.13 19.02
C ALA A 416 6.42 -13.19 17.48
N HIS A 417 5.82 -12.20 16.81
CA HIS A 417 5.87 -12.09 15.35
C HIS A 417 7.28 -11.79 14.85
N LEU A 418 7.96 -10.82 15.45
CA LEU A 418 9.34 -10.44 15.09
C LEU A 418 10.31 -11.62 15.30
N GLU A 419 10.18 -12.37 16.39
CA GLU A 419 10.99 -13.57 16.65
C GLU A 419 10.76 -14.64 15.57
N ARG A 420 9.50 -14.94 15.26
CA ARG A 420 9.15 -15.91 14.20
C ARG A 420 9.72 -15.52 12.85
N ARG A 421 9.65 -14.23 12.49
CA ARG A 421 10.19 -13.71 11.23
C ARG A 421 11.71 -13.73 11.21
N ALA A 422 12.38 -13.47 12.34
CA ALA A 422 13.84 -13.52 12.43
C ALA A 422 14.41 -14.92 12.11
N THR A 423 13.64 -15.98 12.40
CA THR A 423 14.02 -17.37 12.10
C THR A 423 13.46 -17.91 10.77
N ALA A 424 12.64 -17.13 10.06
CA ALA A 424 12.00 -17.59 8.83
C ALA A 424 13.02 -17.67 7.69
N LEU A 425 13.03 -18.79 6.97
CA LEU A 425 13.85 -19.01 5.77
C LEU A 425 12.97 -19.04 4.52
N GLU A 426 13.43 -18.37 3.48
CA GLU A 426 12.86 -18.45 2.14
C GLU A 426 13.69 -19.40 1.28
N HIS A 427 13.00 -20.21 0.48
CA HIS A 427 13.63 -21.14 -0.45
C HIS A 427 13.19 -20.80 -1.87
N HIS A 428 14.17 -20.57 -2.75
CA HIS A 428 13.93 -20.23 -4.15
C HIS A 428 14.77 -21.12 -5.05
N ALA A 429 14.12 -21.76 -6.03
CA ALA A 429 14.78 -22.66 -6.97
C ALA A 429 14.96 -21.97 -8.34
N PHE A 430 16.17 -22.08 -8.89
CA PHE A 430 16.56 -21.55 -10.20
C PHE A 430 17.15 -22.66 -11.07
N GLN A 431 17.04 -22.53 -12.38
CA GLN A 431 17.56 -23.55 -13.30
C GLN A 431 19.08 -23.50 -13.40
N SER A 432 19.71 -22.38 -13.03
CA SER A 432 21.15 -22.21 -13.05
C SER A 432 21.65 -21.17 -12.04
N LEU A 433 22.96 -21.20 -11.79
CA LEU A 433 23.64 -20.17 -10.99
C LEU A 433 23.55 -18.78 -11.64
N HIS A 434 23.54 -18.73 -12.97
CA HIS A 434 23.38 -17.47 -13.72
C HIS A 434 22.04 -16.81 -13.39
N GLU A 435 20.93 -17.55 -13.46
CA GLU A 435 19.60 -17.04 -13.12
C GLU A 435 19.51 -16.60 -11.65
N ALA A 436 20.07 -17.41 -10.73
CA ALA A 436 20.07 -17.08 -9.31
C ALA A 436 20.82 -15.77 -9.03
N VAL A 437 21.98 -15.57 -9.67
CA VAL A 437 22.76 -14.32 -9.57
C VAL A 437 22.00 -13.16 -10.17
N LEU A 438 21.32 -13.31 -11.31
CA LEU A 438 20.50 -12.22 -11.89
C LEU A 438 19.29 -11.86 -11.03
N ALA A 439 18.75 -12.81 -10.28
CA ALA A 439 17.64 -12.57 -9.35
C ALA A 439 18.06 -11.78 -8.10
N MET A 440 19.34 -11.67 -7.76
CA MET A 440 19.74 -10.90 -6.58
C MET A 440 19.62 -9.39 -6.83
N ASP A 441 19.20 -8.61 -5.84
CA ASP A 441 19.41 -7.15 -5.89
C ASP A 441 20.91 -6.82 -5.77
N ASP A 442 21.26 -5.54 -5.77
CA ASP A 442 22.67 -5.12 -5.75
C ASP A 442 23.34 -5.37 -4.38
N GLN A 443 22.59 -5.33 -3.28
CA GLN A 443 23.10 -5.58 -1.92
C GLN A 443 23.36 -7.07 -1.69
N LEU A 444 22.41 -7.93 -2.06
CA LEU A 444 22.56 -9.39 -2.05
C LEU A 444 23.70 -9.82 -2.98
N PHE A 445 23.76 -9.25 -4.19
CA PHE A 445 24.83 -9.53 -5.14
C PHE A 445 26.22 -9.18 -4.58
N ALA A 446 26.39 -7.98 -4.01
CA ALA A 446 27.64 -7.56 -3.39
C ALA A 446 28.06 -8.50 -2.25
N SER A 447 27.09 -9.01 -1.49
CA SER A 447 27.36 -9.95 -0.40
C SER A 447 27.90 -11.29 -0.91
N VAL A 448 27.31 -11.86 -1.98
CA VAL A 448 27.70 -13.19 -2.48
C VAL A 448 28.87 -13.18 -3.46
N GLN A 449 29.13 -12.04 -4.11
CA GLN A 449 30.12 -11.93 -5.19
C GLN A 449 31.50 -12.48 -4.79
N PRO A 450 32.10 -12.15 -3.62
CA PRO A 450 33.41 -12.67 -3.25
C PRO A 450 33.45 -14.20 -3.11
N GLY A 451 32.36 -14.81 -2.60
CA GLY A 451 32.26 -16.26 -2.43
C GLY A 451 32.12 -17.00 -3.76
N LEU A 452 31.50 -16.37 -4.75
CA LEU A 452 31.23 -16.98 -6.05
C LEU A 452 32.36 -16.80 -7.08
N GLN A 453 33.35 -15.94 -6.85
CA GLN A 453 34.44 -15.68 -7.80
C GLN A 453 35.23 -16.92 -8.23
N LYS A 454 35.29 -17.94 -7.37
CA LYS A 454 36.03 -19.19 -7.63
C LYS A 454 35.21 -20.20 -8.43
N ASP A 455 33.91 -20.03 -8.57
CA ASP A 455 33.05 -20.96 -9.31
C ASP A 455 33.04 -20.58 -10.81
N PRO A 456 33.50 -21.46 -11.71
CA PRO A 456 33.55 -21.16 -13.14
C PRO A 456 32.18 -20.82 -13.75
N ALA A 457 31.09 -21.38 -13.21
CA ALA A 457 29.73 -21.12 -13.69
C ALA A 457 29.20 -19.73 -13.26
N ALA A 458 29.85 -19.07 -12.29
CA ALA A 458 29.47 -17.74 -11.84
C ALA A 458 30.12 -16.62 -12.66
N VAL A 459 31.28 -16.87 -13.28
CA VAL A 459 32.15 -15.83 -13.90
C VAL A 459 31.37 -14.93 -14.86
N GLU A 460 30.60 -15.51 -15.78
CA GLU A 460 29.81 -14.75 -16.76
C GLU A 460 28.73 -13.90 -16.07
N ALA A 461 28.01 -14.46 -15.09
CA ALA A 461 26.94 -13.77 -14.37
C ALA A 461 27.48 -12.60 -13.53
N LEU A 462 28.60 -12.82 -12.82
CA LEU A 462 29.26 -11.80 -12.01
C LEU A 462 29.79 -10.65 -12.89
N ALA A 463 30.42 -10.97 -14.02
CA ALA A 463 30.93 -9.98 -14.97
C ALA A 463 29.81 -9.16 -15.60
N PHE A 464 28.73 -9.82 -16.03
CA PHE A 464 27.53 -9.15 -16.56
C PHE A 464 26.93 -8.20 -15.52
N ARG A 465 26.70 -8.66 -14.28
CA ARG A 465 26.13 -7.84 -13.21
C ARG A 465 27.00 -6.63 -12.86
N SER A 466 28.30 -6.82 -12.73
CA SER A 466 29.23 -5.74 -12.39
C SER A 466 29.27 -4.68 -13.50
N THR A 467 29.31 -5.12 -14.76
CA THR A 467 29.25 -4.21 -15.91
C THR A 467 27.90 -3.51 -16.01
N ALA A 468 26.80 -4.22 -15.77
CA ALA A 468 25.46 -3.64 -15.79
C ALA A 468 25.30 -2.53 -14.76
N GLN A 469 25.83 -2.70 -13.54
CA GLN A 469 25.81 -1.66 -12.51
C GLN A 469 26.52 -0.39 -12.97
N GLN A 470 27.71 -0.52 -13.58
CA GLN A 470 28.45 0.61 -14.11
C GLN A 470 27.71 1.32 -15.25
N VAL A 471 27.13 0.56 -16.18
CA VAL A 471 26.38 1.12 -17.32
C VAL A 471 25.10 1.81 -16.84
N PHE A 472 24.39 1.24 -15.87
CA PHE A 472 23.21 1.89 -15.27
C PHE A 472 23.57 3.18 -14.54
N GLN A 473 24.68 3.19 -13.78
CA GLN A 473 25.14 4.40 -13.10
C GLN A 473 25.50 5.50 -14.11
N ALA A 474 26.27 5.16 -15.15
CA ALA A 474 26.63 6.12 -16.19
C ALA A 474 25.40 6.68 -16.93
N LEU A 475 24.38 5.85 -17.16
CA LEU A 475 23.11 6.31 -17.75
C LEU A 475 22.35 7.23 -16.80
N ASP A 476 22.31 6.91 -15.51
CA ASP A 476 21.65 7.73 -14.48
C ASP A 476 22.32 9.11 -14.33
N ASP A 477 23.65 9.13 -14.33
CA ASP A 477 24.47 10.35 -14.30
C ASP A 477 24.21 11.21 -15.54
N ALA A 478 24.15 10.60 -16.73
CA ALA A 478 23.86 11.30 -17.99
C ALA A 478 22.45 11.92 -18.03
N ILE A 479 21.46 11.26 -17.42
CA ILE A 479 20.10 11.82 -17.28
C ILE A 479 20.11 12.98 -16.28
N THR A 480 20.84 12.83 -15.18
CA THR A 480 20.99 13.88 -14.16
C THR A 480 21.64 15.14 -14.74
N GLU A 481 22.72 14.98 -15.52
CA GLU A 481 23.38 16.07 -16.24
C GLU A 481 22.43 16.75 -17.25
N ALA A 482 21.69 15.95 -18.02
CA ALA A 482 20.72 16.50 -18.98
C ALA A 482 19.65 17.36 -18.27
N ASN A 483 19.14 16.90 -17.13
CA ASN A 483 18.17 17.61 -16.30
C ASN A 483 18.72 18.91 -15.67
N GLN A 484 20.05 19.06 -15.53
CA GLN A 484 20.65 20.32 -15.07
C GLN A 484 20.73 21.35 -16.20
N SER A 485 20.80 20.90 -17.46
CA SER A 485 21.00 21.76 -18.62
C SER A 485 19.71 22.28 -19.26
N GLN A 486 18.58 21.58 -19.06
CA GLN A 486 17.31 21.85 -19.74
C GLN A 486 16.11 21.54 -18.83
N ASP A 487 15.02 22.31 -18.97
CA ASP A 487 13.78 22.09 -18.20
C ASP A 487 13.05 20.79 -18.58
N ALA A 488 13.27 20.28 -19.79
CA ALA A 488 12.70 19.03 -20.30
C ALA A 488 13.81 18.09 -20.74
N LEU A 489 13.69 16.81 -20.37
CA LEU A 489 14.69 15.80 -20.72
C LEU A 489 14.71 15.52 -22.23
N ALA A 490 15.79 15.93 -22.89
CA ALA A 490 16.12 15.54 -24.25
C ALA A 490 17.08 14.35 -24.27
N LEU A 491 17.05 13.55 -25.35
CA LEU A 491 18.00 12.45 -25.56
C LEU A 491 19.37 13.00 -25.98
N THR A 492 20.18 13.39 -25.00
CA THR A 492 21.54 13.89 -25.22
C THR A 492 22.46 12.81 -25.79
N PRO A 493 23.60 13.18 -26.41
CA PRO A 493 24.60 12.21 -26.85
C PRO A 493 25.07 11.26 -25.73
N GLY A 494 25.16 11.74 -24.49
CA GLY A 494 25.49 10.94 -23.30
C GLY A 494 24.44 9.86 -23.03
N ILE A 495 23.16 10.23 -23.00
CA ILE A 495 22.04 9.28 -22.82
C ILE A 495 22.02 8.24 -23.95
N LEU A 496 22.15 8.69 -25.21
CA LEU A 496 22.19 7.79 -26.37
C LEU A 496 23.40 6.85 -26.34
N SER A 497 24.53 7.27 -25.79
CA SER A 497 25.69 6.41 -25.57
C SER A 497 25.41 5.38 -24.48
N GLY A 498 24.82 5.78 -23.35
CA GLY A 498 24.43 4.87 -22.26
C GLY A 498 23.45 3.79 -22.73
N LEU A 499 22.46 4.15 -23.55
CA LEU A 499 21.52 3.19 -24.15
C LEU A 499 22.21 2.21 -25.12
N ARG A 500 23.17 2.67 -25.93
CA ARG A 500 23.97 1.78 -26.79
C ARG A 500 24.85 0.83 -25.98
N ASN A 501 25.38 1.28 -24.85
CA ASN A 501 26.17 0.43 -23.95
C ASN A 501 25.30 -0.65 -23.29
N LEU A 502 24.04 -0.36 -22.95
CA LEU A 502 23.09 -1.38 -22.49
C LEU A 502 22.80 -2.44 -23.56
N ASP A 503 22.60 -2.03 -24.80
CA ASP A 503 22.40 -2.96 -25.93
C ASP A 503 23.64 -3.83 -26.18
N ALA A 504 24.84 -3.26 -26.08
CA ALA A 504 26.10 -3.99 -26.27
C ALA A 504 26.35 -5.00 -25.14
N LEU A 505 25.86 -4.74 -23.93
CA LEU A 505 25.98 -5.64 -22.79
C LEU A 505 25.06 -6.86 -22.92
N ALA A 506 23.90 -6.72 -23.54
CA ALA A 506 22.93 -7.80 -23.70
C ALA A 506 23.30 -8.74 -24.85
N GLN A 507 23.87 -9.90 -24.52
CA GLN A 507 24.25 -10.93 -25.48
C GLN A 507 23.15 -11.96 -25.72
N ARG A 508 22.18 -12.06 -24.80
CA ARG A 508 21.07 -13.02 -24.84
C ARG A 508 19.72 -12.32 -24.63
N PRO A 509 18.61 -12.87 -25.18
CA PRO A 509 17.27 -12.29 -25.00
C PRO A 509 16.88 -12.07 -23.52
N GLU A 510 17.19 -13.03 -22.65
CA GLU A 510 16.89 -12.96 -21.22
C GLU A 510 17.62 -11.80 -20.51
N GLN A 511 18.79 -11.39 -21.00
CA GLN A 511 19.52 -10.22 -20.49
C GLN A 511 18.87 -8.91 -20.92
N VAL A 512 18.31 -8.85 -22.14
CA VAL A 512 17.51 -7.70 -22.58
C VAL A 512 16.31 -7.51 -21.65
N ASP A 513 15.57 -8.59 -21.36
CA ASP A 513 14.41 -8.55 -20.47
C ASP A 513 14.79 -8.21 -19.03
N TRP A 514 15.95 -8.66 -18.56
CA TRP A 514 16.47 -8.28 -17.25
C TRP A 514 16.80 -6.78 -17.17
N LEU A 515 17.54 -6.26 -18.16
CA LEU A 515 17.88 -4.83 -18.21
C LEU A 515 16.62 -3.95 -18.35
N ALA A 516 15.66 -4.39 -19.16
CA ALA A 516 14.37 -3.71 -19.34
C ALA A 516 13.58 -3.61 -18.03
N ARG A 517 13.51 -4.70 -17.25
CA ARG A 517 12.87 -4.70 -15.93
C ARG A 517 13.58 -3.81 -14.92
N ARG A 518 14.92 -3.75 -14.96
CA ARG A 518 15.74 -2.85 -14.13
C ARG A 518 15.50 -1.37 -14.44
N LEU A 519 15.29 -1.00 -15.71
CA LEU A 519 14.88 0.35 -16.09
C LEU A 519 13.50 0.73 -15.54
N ASN A 520 12.61 -0.25 -15.34
CA ASN A 520 11.26 -0.04 -14.82
C ASN A 520 11.17 -0.04 -13.28
N VAL A 521 12.28 -0.07 -12.54
CA VAL A 521 12.25 0.03 -11.07
C VAL A 521 11.68 1.39 -10.67
N ALA A 522 10.55 1.39 -9.95
CA ALA A 522 9.74 2.59 -9.68
C ALA A 522 10.49 3.66 -8.84
N SER A 523 11.41 3.25 -7.98
CA SER A 523 12.21 4.17 -7.16
C SER A 523 13.25 4.97 -7.95
N ARG A 524 13.58 4.58 -9.19
CA ARG A 524 14.58 5.26 -10.03
C ARG A 524 13.94 6.35 -10.89
N ARG A 525 13.77 7.54 -10.32
CA ARG A 525 13.10 8.71 -10.95
C ARG A 525 13.63 9.04 -12.35
N ASN A 526 14.95 9.09 -12.52
CA ASN A 526 15.59 9.41 -13.80
C ASN A 526 15.19 8.42 -14.90
N PHE A 527 15.15 7.12 -14.58
CA PHE A 527 14.73 6.10 -15.54
C PHE A 527 13.25 6.19 -15.88
N GLN A 528 12.39 6.49 -14.89
CA GLN A 528 10.97 6.75 -15.15
C GLN A 528 10.78 7.94 -16.12
N GLN A 529 11.54 9.03 -15.94
CA GLN A 529 11.51 10.17 -16.84
C GLN A 529 11.97 9.79 -18.26
N LEU A 530 13.07 9.03 -18.38
CA LEU A 530 13.57 8.54 -19.66
C LEU A 530 12.55 7.67 -20.38
N LEU A 531 11.93 6.72 -19.67
CA LEU A 531 10.89 5.84 -20.24
C LEU A 531 9.71 6.63 -20.79
N GLN A 532 9.27 7.68 -20.09
CA GLN A 532 8.17 8.56 -20.55
C GLN A 532 8.54 9.32 -21.83
N VAL A 533 9.77 9.84 -21.93
CA VAL A 533 10.26 10.53 -23.15
C VAL A 533 10.27 9.58 -24.33
N VAL A 534 10.85 8.39 -24.16
CA VAL A 534 10.99 7.41 -25.24
C VAL A 534 9.62 6.81 -25.64
N ALA A 535 8.73 6.56 -24.67
CA ALA A 535 7.37 6.10 -24.97
C ALA A 535 6.59 7.09 -25.83
N LYS A 536 6.72 8.40 -25.58
CA LYS A 536 6.10 9.44 -26.43
C LYS A 536 6.67 9.44 -27.85
N GLN A 537 7.98 9.26 -28.00
CA GLN A 537 8.61 9.16 -29.33
C GLN A 537 8.11 7.93 -30.09
N ILE A 538 8.04 6.77 -29.43
CA ILE A 538 7.51 5.55 -30.03
C ILE A 538 6.04 5.71 -30.44
N ALA A 539 5.21 6.31 -29.59
CA ALA A 539 3.82 6.60 -29.91
C ALA A 539 3.64 7.55 -31.12
N SER A 540 4.61 8.43 -31.36
CA SER A 540 4.64 9.33 -32.53
C SER A 540 5.12 8.68 -33.83
N GLY A 541 5.43 7.36 -33.81
CA GLY A 541 5.91 6.61 -34.97
C GLY A 541 7.44 6.56 -35.11
N THR A 542 8.19 7.09 -34.14
CA THR A 542 9.66 6.98 -34.13
C THR A 542 10.08 5.60 -33.61
N PRO A 543 10.90 4.82 -34.33
CA PRO A 543 11.41 3.55 -33.82
C PRO A 543 12.19 3.70 -32.51
N ALA A 544 12.20 2.66 -31.68
CA ALA A 544 13.00 2.65 -30.47
C ALA A 544 14.49 2.81 -30.80
N VAL A 545 15.17 3.72 -30.07
CA VAL A 545 16.58 4.05 -30.28
C VAL A 545 17.55 2.91 -29.89
N SER A 546 17.09 1.93 -29.10
CA SER A 546 17.83 0.74 -28.67
C SER A 546 16.86 -0.41 -28.38
N LYS A 547 17.34 -1.65 -28.45
CA LYS A 547 16.55 -2.85 -28.14
C LYS A 547 16.13 -2.89 -26.68
N VAL A 548 17.04 -2.60 -25.76
CA VAL A 548 16.79 -2.61 -24.31
C VAL A 548 15.73 -1.58 -23.93
N ILE A 549 15.85 -0.33 -24.39
CA ILE A 549 14.86 0.70 -24.05
C ILE A 549 13.50 0.43 -24.71
N GLY A 550 13.48 -0.16 -25.92
CA GLY A 550 12.25 -0.61 -26.56
C GLY A 550 11.54 -1.69 -25.73
N SER A 551 12.28 -2.69 -25.26
CA SER A 551 11.75 -3.71 -24.33
C SER A 551 11.29 -3.10 -23.01
N ALA A 552 12.02 -2.11 -22.48
CA ALA A 552 11.64 -1.41 -21.25
C ALA A 552 10.34 -0.60 -21.39
N VAL A 553 10.10 0.06 -22.53
CA VAL A 553 8.83 0.74 -22.80
C VAL A 553 7.69 -0.26 -22.98
N ALA A 554 7.94 -1.42 -23.59
CA ALA A 554 6.94 -2.49 -23.67
C ALA A 554 6.56 -3.03 -22.28
N GLU A 555 7.55 -3.30 -21.43
CA GLU A 555 7.35 -3.69 -20.02
C GLU A 555 6.57 -2.63 -19.22
N MET A 556 6.88 -1.33 -19.43
CA MET A 556 6.12 -0.22 -18.85
C MET A 556 4.64 -0.30 -19.25
N GLY A 557 4.37 -0.55 -20.54
CA GLY A 557 3.01 -0.74 -21.06
C GLY A 557 2.28 -1.93 -20.42
N VAL A 558 2.97 -3.05 -20.20
CA VAL A 558 2.40 -4.22 -19.51
C VAL A 558 1.99 -3.86 -18.08
N ARG A 559 2.85 -3.15 -17.34
CA ARG A 559 2.56 -2.70 -15.96
C ARG A 559 1.40 -1.71 -15.91
N ASP A 560 1.28 -0.82 -16.89
CA ASP A 560 0.16 0.11 -17.02
C ASP A 560 -1.17 -0.61 -17.24
N ILE A 561 -1.17 -1.67 -18.06
CA ILE A 561 -2.37 -2.49 -18.31
C ILE A 561 -2.76 -3.26 -17.05
N ALA A 562 -1.80 -3.89 -16.38
CA ALA A 562 -2.06 -4.59 -15.12
C ALA A 562 -2.56 -3.65 -14.01
N MET A 563 -2.08 -2.39 -13.97
CA MET A 563 -2.63 -1.36 -13.06
C MET A 563 -4.09 -1.02 -13.40
N LYS A 564 -4.41 -0.81 -14.68
CA LYS A 564 -5.80 -0.57 -15.14
C LYS A 564 -6.71 -1.76 -14.82
N ALA A 565 -6.21 -2.99 -14.95
CA ALA A 565 -6.93 -4.21 -14.60
C ALA A 565 -7.23 -4.32 -13.10
N ASP A 566 -6.27 -4.00 -12.24
CA ASP A 566 -6.49 -3.96 -10.80
C ASP A 566 -7.51 -2.88 -10.40
N ASN A 567 -7.40 -1.68 -11.00
CA ASN A 567 -8.35 -0.59 -10.76
C ASN A 567 -9.77 -0.97 -11.22
N PHE A 568 -9.91 -1.58 -12.41
CA PHE A 568 -11.21 -2.06 -12.89
C PHE A 568 -11.78 -3.16 -11.99
N THR A 569 -10.95 -4.08 -11.51
CA THR A 569 -11.37 -5.13 -10.57
C THR A 569 -11.90 -4.53 -9.27
N ARG A 570 -11.17 -3.57 -8.70
CA ARG A 570 -11.56 -2.86 -7.48
C ARG A 570 -12.84 -2.04 -7.66
N GLU A 571 -12.98 -1.32 -8.77
CA GLU A 571 -14.03 -0.29 -8.92
C GLU A 571 -15.29 -0.78 -9.63
N VAL A 572 -15.20 -1.85 -10.43
CA VAL A 572 -16.33 -2.38 -11.20
C VAL A 572 -16.69 -3.78 -10.73
N ILE A 573 -15.71 -4.69 -10.66
CA ILE A 573 -15.98 -6.10 -10.42
C ILE A 573 -16.46 -6.34 -8.99
N TYR A 574 -15.66 -5.96 -7.99
CA TYR A 574 -16.01 -6.22 -6.59
C TYR A 574 -17.31 -5.52 -6.17
N PRO A 575 -17.56 -4.24 -6.49
CA PRO A 575 -18.85 -3.61 -6.19
C PRO A 575 -20.05 -4.29 -6.87
N SER A 576 -19.84 -4.92 -8.03
CA SER A 576 -20.89 -5.71 -8.71
C SER A 576 -21.06 -7.09 -8.07
N LEU A 577 -19.98 -7.72 -7.63
CA LEU A 577 -19.96 -9.05 -7.02
C LEU A 577 -20.68 -9.05 -5.66
N PHE A 578 -20.49 -7.99 -4.89
CA PHE A 578 -21.07 -7.82 -3.56
C PHE A 578 -22.40 -7.07 -3.57
N ARG A 579 -23.04 -6.92 -4.73
CA ARG A 579 -24.38 -6.34 -4.83
C ARG A 579 -25.44 -7.37 -4.37
N PRO A 580 -26.42 -7.00 -3.54
CA PRO A 580 -27.47 -7.93 -3.11
C PRO A 580 -28.33 -8.44 -4.26
N GLY A 581 -28.72 -9.71 -4.13
CA GLY A 581 -29.55 -10.40 -5.11
C GLY A 581 -28.85 -10.58 -6.45
N GLN A 582 -27.52 -10.57 -6.48
CA GLN A 582 -26.76 -10.81 -7.70
C GLN A 582 -26.97 -12.26 -8.16
N PRO A 583 -27.37 -12.51 -9.43
CA PRO A 583 -27.54 -13.87 -9.94
C PRO A 583 -26.24 -14.67 -9.86
N GLU A 584 -26.31 -15.96 -9.54
CA GLU A 584 -25.15 -16.85 -9.44
C GLU A 584 -24.30 -16.87 -10.71
N ALA A 585 -24.94 -16.89 -11.88
CA ALA A 585 -24.25 -16.80 -13.17
C ALA A 585 -23.46 -15.48 -13.35
N ASN A 586 -23.94 -14.37 -12.77
CA ASN A 586 -23.19 -13.10 -12.77
C ASN A 586 -22.03 -13.14 -11.76
N VAL A 587 -22.22 -13.78 -10.59
CA VAL A 587 -21.17 -13.98 -9.59
C VAL A 587 -20.01 -14.78 -10.19
N GLU A 588 -20.30 -15.91 -10.84
CA GLU A 588 -19.30 -16.73 -11.54
C GLU A 588 -18.60 -15.95 -12.65
N LEU A 589 -19.37 -15.23 -13.48
CA LEU A 589 -18.82 -14.39 -14.54
C LEU A 589 -17.88 -13.32 -13.99
N LEU A 590 -18.24 -12.65 -12.90
CA LEU A 590 -17.43 -11.60 -12.28
C LEU A 590 -16.14 -12.15 -11.68
N HIS A 591 -16.19 -13.31 -11.01
CA HIS A 591 -14.98 -13.99 -10.53
C HIS A 591 -14.06 -14.39 -11.67
N ARG A 592 -14.59 -14.99 -12.73
CA ARG A 592 -13.81 -15.34 -13.92
C ARG A 592 -13.23 -14.10 -14.59
N THR A 593 -13.99 -13.01 -14.67
CA THR A 593 -13.50 -11.74 -15.22
C THR A 593 -12.32 -11.20 -14.40
N ALA A 594 -12.38 -11.24 -13.07
CA ALA A 594 -11.27 -10.85 -12.21
C ALA A 594 -10.03 -11.74 -12.43
N GLN A 595 -10.21 -13.04 -12.63
CA GLN A 595 -9.13 -13.97 -12.95
C GLN A 595 -8.51 -13.65 -14.30
N ASP A 596 -9.31 -13.48 -15.36
CA ASP A 596 -8.84 -13.17 -16.70
C ASP A 596 -8.08 -11.82 -16.72
N LEU A 597 -8.57 -10.81 -15.99
CA LEU A 597 -7.90 -9.51 -15.81
C LEU A 597 -6.55 -9.59 -15.08
N ALA A 598 -6.30 -10.62 -14.28
CA ALA A 598 -5.02 -10.76 -13.60
C ALA A 598 -3.86 -11.07 -14.58
N TRP A 599 -4.18 -11.55 -15.79
CA TRP A 599 -3.25 -12.06 -16.79
C TRP A 599 -3.14 -11.21 -18.06
N VAL A 600 -3.91 -10.14 -18.20
CA VAL A 600 -3.86 -9.29 -19.40
C VAL A 600 -2.58 -8.46 -19.44
N ALA A 601 -1.95 -8.39 -20.61
CA ALA A 601 -0.71 -7.63 -20.82
C ALA A 601 -0.89 -6.51 -21.86
N THR A 602 -1.97 -6.54 -22.66
CA THR A 602 -2.20 -5.59 -23.75
C THR A 602 -3.56 -4.89 -23.66
N PRO A 603 -3.72 -3.69 -24.26
CA PRO A 603 -5.02 -3.03 -24.39
C PRO A 603 -6.08 -3.90 -25.07
N THR A 604 -5.68 -4.67 -26.08
CA THR A 604 -6.58 -5.55 -26.84
C THR A 604 -7.12 -6.70 -25.99
N GLU A 605 -6.26 -7.36 -25.21
CA GLU A 605 -6.68 -8.41 -24.28
C GLU A 605 -7.59 -7.86 -23.18
N PHE A 606 -7.22 -6.71 -22.60
CA PHE A 606 -8.04 -6.02 -21.61
C PHE A 606 -9.44 -5.71 -22.15
N ASN A 607 -9.53 -5.10 -23.34
CA ASN A 607 -10.79 -4.80 -23.98
C ASN A 607 -11.61 -6.06 -24.31
N ARG A 608 -10.96 -7.17 -24.71
CA ARG A 608 -11.62 -8.46 -24.95
C ARG A 608 -12.27 -9.04 -23.71
N VAL A 609 -11.60 -8.92 -22.55
CA VAL A 609 -12.16 -9.36 -21.26
C VAL A 609 -13.38 -8.49 -20.89
N LEU A 610 -13.29 -7.17 -21.07
CA LEU A 610 -14.40 -6.24 -20.86
C LEU A 610 -15.58 -6.52 -21.81
N ASP A 611 -15.32 -6.83 -23.08
CA ASP A 611 -16.34 -7.19 -24.07
C ASP A 611 -17.03 -8.52 -23.68
N THR A 612 -16.27 -9.49 -23.19
CA THR A 612 -16.82 -10.77 -22.69
C THR A 612 -17.74 -10.55 -21.48
N LEU A 613 -17.33 -9.70 -20.53
CA LEU A 613 -18.18 -9.31 -19.40
C LEU A 613 -19.46 -8.62 -19.91
N ARG A 614 -19.33 -7.66 -20.84
CA ARG A 614 -20.47 -6.93 -21.40
C ARG A 614 -21.50 -7.85 -22.04
N ASP A 615 -21.03 -8.83 -22.80
CA ASP A 615 -21.91 -9.66 -23.63
C ASP A 615 -22.61 -10.76 -22.81
N ARG A 616 -22.04 -11.16 -21.66
CA ARG A 616 -22.55 -12.24 -20.81
C ARG A 616 -23.26 -11.79 -19.54
N TYR A 617 -23.15 -10.52 -19.15
CA TYR A 617 -23.75 -10.01 -17.91
C TYR A 617 -25.28 -9.83 -18.02
N LYS A 618 -26.03 -10.47 -17.11
CA LYS A 618 -27.50 -10.55 -17.13
C LYS A 618 -28.15 -9.53 -16.20
N ALA A 619 -29.35 -9.05 -16.55
CA ALA A 619 -30.08 -8.08 -15.72
C ALA A 619 -30.63 -8.74 -14.44
N ARG A 620 -30.52 -8.05 -13.29
CA ARG A 620 -30.94 -8.59 -11.98
C ARG A 620 -32.44 -8.88 -11.88
N ASN A 621 -33.27 -7.99 -12.42
CA ASN A 621 -34.73 -8.08 -12.30
C ASN A 621 -35.37 -8.92 -13.41
N LYS A 622 -34.63 -9.20 -14.50
CA LYS A 622 -35.05 -9.99 -15.65
C LYS A 622 -33.83 -10.72 -16.23
N PRO A 623 -33.44 -11.88 -15.68
CA PRO A 623 -32.19 -12.57 -16.06
C PRO A 623 -32.15 -13.06 -17.52
N TRP A 624 -33.26 -12.99 -18.25
CA TRP A 624 -33.35 -13.22 -19.70
C TRP A 624 -33.05 -11.97 -20.56
N ASP A 625 -33.02 -10.77 -19.96
CA ASP A 625 -32.76 -9.51 -20.66
C ASP A 625 -31.29 -9.06 -20.52
N LYS A 626 -30.77 -8.40 -21.57
CA LYS A 626 -29.45 -7.74 -21.52
C LYS A 626 -29.48 -6.59 -20.52
N ALA A 627 -28.51 -6.53 -19.61
CA ALA A 627 -28.41 -5.51 -18.56
C ALA A 627 -27.89 -4.14 -19.06
N SER A 628 -28.26 -3.72 -20.28
CA SER A 628 -27.67 -2.59 -21.00
C SER A 628 -27.73 -1.26 -20.24
N GLY A 629 -28.71 -1.08 -19.34
CA GLY A 629 -28.87 0.09 -18.46
C GLY A 629 -28.26 -0.03 -17.07
N SER A 630 -27.57 -1.13 -16.74
CA SER A 630 -26.94 -1.29 -15.41
C SER A 630 -25.65 -0.47 -15.29
N THR A 631 -25.38 0.05 -14.09
CA THR A 631 -24.15 0.80 -13.77
C THR A 631 -22.89 -0.01 -14.10
N THR A 632 -22.90 -1.32 -13.86
CA THR A 632 -21.80 -2.22 -14.22
C THR A 632 -21.51 -2.15 -15.72
N MET A 633 -22.53 -2.21 -16.59
CA MET A 633 -22.35 -2.13 -18.04
C MET A 633 -21.95 -0.74 -18.52
N GLN A 634 -22.43 0.32 -17.89
CA GLN A 634 -21.99 1.69 -18.18
C GLN A 634 -20.50 1.86 -17.84
N MET A 635 -20.06 1.35 -16.70
CA MET A 635 -18.65 1.38 -16.30
C MET A 635 -17.79 0.49 -17.20
N THR A 636 -18.22 -0.74 -17.53
CA THR A 636 -17.51 -1.60 -18.49
C THR A 636 -17.27 -0.90 -19.83
N LYS A 637 -18.22 -0.11 -20.33
CA LYS A 637 -18.03 0.69 -21.55
C LYS A 637 -17.06 1.85 -21.36
N ALA A 638 -17.19 2.57 -20.24
CA ALA A 638 -16.36 3.74 -19.93
C ALA A 638 -14.88 3.41 -19.71
N TRP A 639 -14.58 2.19 -19.26
CA TRP A 639 -13.20 1.75 -18.98
C TRP A 639 -12.46 1.17 -20.19
N ARG A 640 -13.07 1.10 -21.36
CA ARG A 640 -12.39 0.61 -22.57
C ARG A 640 -11.23 1.52 -22.92
N ILE A 641 -10.10 0.90 -23.27
CA ILE A 641 -8.90 1.63 -23.67
C ILE A 641 -9.02 1.95 -25.17
N PRO A 642 -8.80 3.21 -25.60
CA PRO A 642 -8.67 3.54 -27.02
C PRO A 642 -7.51 2.74 -27.64
N VAL A 643 -7.78 2.07 -28.76
CA VAL A 643 -6.78 1.27 -29.51
C VAL A 643 -6.67 1.82 -30.91
#